data_AF-A0A3L8A333-F1
#
_entry.id   AF-A0A3L8A333-F1
#
_cell.length_a   1.000
_cell.length_b   1.000
_cell.length_c   1.000
_cell.angle_alpha   90.00
_cell.angle_beta   90.00
_cell.angle_gamma   90.00
#
_symmetry.space_group_name_H-M   'P 1'
#
loop_
_entity.id
_entity.type
_entity.pdbx_description
1 polymer ?
#
loop_
_entity_poly.entity_id
_entity_poly.type
_entity_poly.pdbx_seq_one_letter_code
_entity_poly.pdbx_strand_id
1 'polypeptide(L)'
;SRDFDAGRIQVKMKDGRMIGLNELVKVSRVEEQPQSYYRINGLNSIYLSVVAEETANQLALSKEVKAYMDGIRSQLPAGYEIHTGYDATEFIREELNRIYLRTGVTVAILLLFVLLITFSPEYLFLIVVSLSVNMAIAVIFYYAFGLEMQLYSLAGITVSLNLVIDNTIVMSDHYLRRGNRKVFMSVLAATLTTIGALVIIFFLDEKIRLNLQDFAAVVIINLGVSLLVALFFVPSLIDKIGLERRKRISPSKPKLKLKLKSGQRMGSVRPFMWIRSKMRRVPVYFSRFYRWLIRVLCRWRVAVCILLLLAFGLPVFLLPEKMEGDGKWAEAYNKTLGTSTYKEKVKPVVDKALGGTLRLFVQKVYEGSYFTRNEEVVLHANANLPNGSTLEQMNALVKKMETYLSGFKEIRQFQTSVESARRASIHIYFTKEHQRSGFPYTLKANMISKALQLGGGDWSIYGLQDQGFSNNVRENAGSFRVKMYGYNYDELYAQAEKLKEKLLSHRRIREVTIGSDFSWWKDDYTEFYFNLDKRRMAEEGIGAGRLFSAIRPVYGRNMEIGSVVTEEGTEKIKLSSRQSEERDVWAMQHYPFEAGGKEYKLSELATVEKRQMPQEVAKENQQYRLCLQYEYIGSSEQGNKLLKKDLEEFNGFLPMGYTAQAEGYNWSWGGKDNRQYRLLLIVIAIIFFITSILFNSLKQPLAIIFVIPVSYIGVFLTFYWFRLNFDQGGFASFVLLCGITVNASIYILNEYNSVRKRFPRLS
;
A
#
# COMPACT_ATOMS: atom_id res chain seq x y z
N SER A 1 -29.75 43.51 16.24
CA SER A 1 -29.49 42.40 15.30
C SER A 1 -29.33 42.96 13.90
N ARG A 2 -28.41 42.39 13.10
CA ARG A 2 -28.25 42.71 11.67
C ARG A 2 -29.01 41.66 10.85
N ASP A 3 -30.29 41.51 11.11
CA ASP A 3 -31.12 40.60 10.32
C ASP A 3 -31.42 41.22 8.94
N PHE A 4 -31.54 40.39 7.92
CA PHE A 4 -31.88 40.85 6.57
C PHE A 4 -33.28 41.48 6.55
N ASP A 5 -33.34 42.79 6.32
CA ASP A 5 -34.58 43.55 6.26
C ASP A 5 -34.88 43.95 4.81
N ALA A 6 -35.83 43.23 4.20
CA ALA A 6 -36.28 43.52 2.84
C ALA A 6 -36.99 44.88 2.71
N GLY A 7 -37.54 45.44 3.80
CA GLY A 7 -38.24 46.73 3.76
C GLY A 7 -37.33 47.92 3.45
N ARG A 8 -36.01 47.78 3.65
CA ARG A 8 -35.02 48.82 3.33
C ARG A 8 -34.65 48.88 1.85
N ILE A 9 -34.99 47.84 1.09
CA ILE A 9 -34.69 47.77 -0.34
C ILE A 9 -35.92 48.29 -1.09
N GLN A 10 -35.74 49.38 -1.82
CA GLN A 10 -36.79 49.91 -2.68
C GLN A 10 -36.59 49.47 -4.13
N VAL A 11 -37.67 49.00 -4.73
CA VAL A 11 -37.73 48.54 -6.13
C VAL A 11 -38.55 49.54 -6.93
N LYS A 12 -37.99 50.00 -8.06
CA LYS A 12 -38.68 50.91 -8.97
C LYS A 12 -39.54 50.12 -9.97
N MET A 13 -40.84 50.39 -9.99
CA MET A 13 -41.78 49.82 -10.93
C MET A 13 -41.68 50.50 -12.31
N LYS A 14 -42.22 49.85 -13.36
CA LYS A 14 -42.21 50.38 -14.74
C LYS A 14 -42.89 51.76 -14.87
N ASP A 15 -43.83 52.08 -13.98
CA ASP A 15 -44.54 53.36 -13.91
C ASP A 15 -43.83 54.42 -13.05
N GLY A 16 -42.66 54.11 -12.50
CA GLY A 16 -41.85 55.03 -11.70
C GLY A 16 -42.14 55.02 -10.20
N ARG A 17 -43.15 54.27 -9.71
CA ARG A 17 -43.42 54.12 -8.28
C ARG A 17 -42.31 53.32 -7.60
N MET A 18 -41.93 53.72 -6.39
CA MET A 18 -41.01 52.98 -5.54
C MET A 18 -41.85 52.14 -4.56
N ILE A 19 -41.62 50.82 -4.56
CA ILE A 19 -42.25 49.89 -3.61
C ILE A 19 -41.18 49.19 -2.78
N GLY A 20 -41.49 48.86 -1.53
CA GLY A 20 -40.59 48.08 -0.69
C GLY A 20 -40.51 46.63 -1.18
N LEU A 21 -39.33 46.02 -1.11
CA LEU A 21 -39.16 44.62 -1.53
C LEU A 21 -40.01 43.67 -0.66
N ASN A 22 -40.29 44.03 0.59
CA ASN A 22 -41.19 43.32 1.50
C ASN A 22 -42.63 43.16 0.99
N GLU A 23 -43.10 44.00 0.06
CA GLU A 23 -44.42 43.83 -0.58
C GLU A 23 -44.40 42.75 -1.67
N LEU A 24 -43.23 42.41 -2.19
CA LEU A 24 -43.03 41.46 -3.28
C LEU A 24 -42.53 40.09 -2.83
N VAL A 25 -41.81 40.03 -1.70
CA VAL A 25 -41.17 38.80 -1.20
C VAL A 25 -41.51 38.53 0.26
N LYS A 26 -41.69 37.25 0.59
CA LYS A 26 -41.78 36.78 1.98
C LYS A 26 -40.40 36.34 2.44
N VAL A 27 -39.83 37.01 3.43
CA VAL A 27 -38.55 36.65 4.04
C VAL A 27 -38.81 35.81 5.28
N SER A 28 -38.15 34.66 5.39
CA SER A 28 -38.14 33.84 6.60
C SER A 28 -36.74 33.30 6.86
N ARG A 29 -36.22 33.50 8.07
CA ARG A 29 -35.02 32.81 8.55
C ARG A 29 -35.42 31.38 8.85
N VAL A 30 -34.84 30.43 8.12
CA VAL A 30 -35.10 28.99 8.29
C VAL A 30 -33.76 28.29 8.44
N GLU A 31 -33.74 27.24 9.23
CA GLU A 31 -32.59 26.33 9.29
C GLU A 31 -32.44 25.63 7.94
N GLU A 32 -31.20 25.54 7.44
CA GLU A 32 -30.95 24.83 6.20
C GLU A 32 -31.30 23.35 6.38
N GLN A 33 -32.00 22.76 5.40
CA GLN A 33 -32.32 21.34 5.48
C GLN A 33 -31.04 20.52 5.57
N PRO A 34 -30.99 19.49 6.45
CA PRO A 34 -29.83 18.62 6.53
C PRO A 34 -29.53 18.02 5.17
N GLN A 35 -28.29 18.16 4.70
CA GLN A 35 -27.86 17.50 3.46
C GLN A 35 -27.46 16.04 3.70
N SER A 36 -27.12 15.70 4.95
CA SER A 36 -26.71 14.37 5.39
C SER A 36 -27.01 14.18 6.88
N TYR A 37 -27.12 12.92 7.33
CA TYR A 37 -27.16 12.58 8.76
C TYR A 37 -25.98 11.71 9.14
N TYR A 38 -25.37 11.98 10.29
CA TYR A 38 -24.33 11.13 10.87
C TYR A 38 -24.68 10.78 12.32
N ARG A 39 -24.55 9.51 12.68
CA ARG A 39 -24.88 8.99 14.02
C ARG A 39 -23.87 7.99 14.51
N ILE A 40 -23.69 7.95 15.82
CA ILE A 40 -22.95 6.89 16.52
C ILE A 40 -23.90 6.29 17.55
N ASN A 41 -24.08 4.97 17.50
CA ASN A 41 -24.98 4.24 18.40
C ASN A 41 -26.43 4.75 18.40
N GLY A 42 -26.89 5.30 17.27
CA GLY A 42 -28.23 5.88 17.11
C GLY A 42 -28.38 7.29 17.70
N LEU A 43 -27.34 7.86 18.31
CA LEU A 43 -27.30 9.24 18.78
C LEU A 43 -26.79 10.16 17.68
N ASN A 44 -27.36 11.37 17.59
CA ASN A 44 -26.82 12.40 16.70
C ASN A 44 -25.40 12.75 17.16
N SER A 45 -24.45 12.69 16.24
CA SER A 45 -23.04 12.88 16.55
C SER A 45 -22.44 13.95 15.66
N ILE A 46 -21.63 14.82 16.25
CA ILE A 46 -20.79 15.77 15.51
C ILE A 46 -19.41 15.17 15.37
N TYR A 47 -18.91 15.07 14.14
CA TYR A 47 -17.58 14.55 13.85
C TYR A 47 -16.57 15.70 13.85
N LEU A 48 -15.54 15.58 14.67
CA LEU A 48 -14.37 16.46 14.64
C LEU A 48 -13.18 15.67 14.12
N SER A 49 -12.60 16.12 13.01
CA SER A 49 -11.36 15.55 12.47
C SER A 49 -10.18 16.41 12.88
N VAL A 50 -9.19 15.81 13.56
CA VAL A 50 -7.93 16.47 13.88
C VAL A 50 -6.86 15.86 12.98
N VAL A 51 -6.24 16.70 12.15
CA VAL A 51 -5.17 16.30 11.23
C VAL A 51 -3.87 16.95 11.71
N ALA A 52 -2.81 16.14 11.82
CA ALA A 52 -1.49 16.64 12.15
C ALA A 52 -0.87 17.31 10.92
N GLU A 53 -0.18 18.44 11.12
CA GLU A 53 0.70 19.01 10.09
C GLU A 53 1.85 18.03 9.77
N GLU A 54 2.40 18.12 8.56
CA GLU A 54 3.43 17.20 8.07
C GLU A 54 4.67 17.13 8.99
N THR A 55 5.05 18.24 9.61
CA THR A 55 6.21 18.34 10.51
C THR A 55 5.91 18.00 11.98
N ALA A 56 4.63 17.77 12.33
CA ALA A 56 4.22 17.60 13.71
C ALA A 56 4.46 16.16 14.20
N ASN A 57 4.95 16.02 15.43
CA ASN A 57 5.06 14.71 16.06
C ASN A 57 3.67 14.18 16.44
N GLN A 58 3.16 13.24 15.64
CA GLN A 58 1.82 12.67 15.80
C GLN A 58 1.59 12.04 17.18
N LEU A 59 2.59 11.38 17.78
CA LEU A 59 2.47 10.74 19.09
C LEU A 59 2.37 11.78 20.22
N ALA A 60 3.13 12.87 20.13
CA ALA A 60 3.06 13.98 21.08
C ALA A 60 1.72 14.71 20.96
N LEU A 61 1.32 15.06 19.73
CA LEU A 61 0.06 15.74 19.44
C LEU A 61 -1.15 14.92 19.92
N SER A 62 -1.19 13.60 19.65
CA SER A 62 -2.25 12.72 20.14
C SER A 62 -2.36 12.73 21.66
N LYS A 63 -1.23 12.82 22.39
CA LYS A 63 -1.24 12.92 23.86
C LYS A 63 -1.83 14.25 24.33
N GLU A 64 -1.50 15.36 23.67
CA GLU A 64 -2.03 16.69 23.99
C GLU A 64 -3.53 16.77 23.69
N VAL A 65 -3.96 16.29 22.52
CA VAL A 65 -5.38 16.25 22.13
C VAL A 65 -6.19 15.42 23.12
N LYS A 66 -5.70 14.23 23.53
CA LYS A 66 -6.36 13.41 24.55
C LYS A 66 -6.48 14.13 25.89
N ALA A 67 -5.42 14.79 26.33
CA ALA A 67 -5.45 15.55 27.58
C ALA A 67 -6.48 16.70 27.52
N TYR A 68 -6.58 17.38 26.38
CA TYR A 68 -7.57 18.44 26.16
C TYR A 68 -9.01 17.88 26.12
N MET A 69 -9.21 16.75 25.45
CA MET A 69 -10.50 16.05 25.41
C MET A 69 -10.96 15.62 26.81
N ASP A 70 -10.06 15.08 27.64
CA ASP A 70 -10.36 14.69 29.02
C ASP A 70 -10.75 15.90 29.88
N GLY A 71 -10.12 17.06 29.63
CA GLY A 71 -10.49 18.34 30.25
C GLY A 71 -11.92 18.77 29.90
N ILE A 72 -12.29 18.75 28.61
CA ILE A 72 -13.64 19.10 28.14
C ILE A 72 -14.67 18.12 28.66
N ARG A 73 -14.34 16.83 28.72
CA ARG A 73 -15.27 15.78 29.20
C ARG A 73 -15.81 16.07 30.59
N SER A 74 -15.03 16.74 31.43
CA SER A 74 -15.41 17.12 32.79
C SER A 74 -16.36 18.34 32.85
N GLN A 75 -16.49 19.10 31.77
CA GLN A 75 -17.29 20.33 31.68
C GLN A 75 -18.59 20.16 30.89
N LEU A 76 -18.80 18.99 30.27
CA LEU A 76 -19.96 18.75 29.42
C LEU A 76 -21.26 18.67 30.23
N PRO A 77 -22.37 19.23 29.71
CA PRO A 77 -23.68 19.05 30.30
C PRO A 77 -24.11 17.58 30.32
N ALA A 78 -25.02 17.24 31.24
CA ALA A 78 -25.61 15.91 31.29
C ALA A 78 -26.30 15.54 29.96
N GLY A 79 -26.02 14.34 29.45
CA GLY A 79 -26.56 13.85 28.17
C GLY A 79 -25.61 13.98 26.98
N TYR A 80 -24.46 14.62 27.12
CA TYR A 80 -23.41 14.69 26.08
C TYR A 80 -22.24 13.77 26.41
N GLU A 81 -21.68 13.14 25.38
CA GLU A 81 -20.51 12.27 25.51
C GLU A 81 -19.52 12.51 24.36
N ILE A 82 -18.22 12.40 24.69
CA ILE A 82 -17.14 12.44 23.70
C ILE A 82 -16.54 11.04 23.59
N HIS A 83 -16.48 10.55 22.36
CA HIS A 83 -15.86 9.28 22.01
C HIS A 83 -14.72 9.51 21.00
N THR A 84 -13.62 8.78 21.18
CA THR A 84 -12.56 8.73 20.16
C THR A 84 -12.96 7.72 19.09
N GLY A 85 -13.26 8.20 17.88
CA GLY A 85 -13.67 7.35 16.77
C GLY A 85 -12.50 6.56 16.17
N TYR A 86 -11.48 7.29 15.67
CA TYR A 86 -10.29 6.72 15.03
C TYR A 86 -9.04 7.44 15.53
N ASP A 87 -8.01 6.67 15.87
CA ASP A 87 -6.70 7.18 16.27
C ASP A 87 -5.58 6.41 15.53
N ALA A 88 -4.98 7.06 14.53
CA ALA A 88 -3.87 6.50 13.77
C ALA A 88 -2.64 6.20 14.65
N THR A 89 -2.50 6.88 15.79
CA THR A 89 -1.33 6.74 16.67
C THR A 89 -1.36 5.47 17.52
N GLU A 90 -2.51 4.84 17.71
CA GLU A 90 -2.62 3.54 18.39
C GLU A 90 -1.84 2.47 17.61
N PHE A 91 -2.04 2.42 16.29
CA PHE A 91 -1.30 1.52 15.40
C PHE A 91 0.21 1.77 15.45
N ILE A 92 0.64 3.04 15.34
CA ILE A 92 2.05 3.41 15.40
C ILE A 92 2.64 2.93 16.73
N ARG A 93 1.97 3.18 17.86
CA ARG A 93 2.44 2.78 19.19
C ARG A 93 2.53 1.27 19.35
N GLU A 94 1.53 0.53 18.88
CA GLU A 94 1.53 -0.94 18.93
C GLU A 94 2.66 -1.53 18.07
N GLU A 95 2.84 -1.05 16.84
CA GLU A 95 3.93 -1.52 15.97
C GLU A 95 5.30 -1.14 16.50
N LEU A 96 5.48 0.05 17.07
CA LEU A 96 6.70 0.44 17.76
C LEU A 96 7.03 -0.54 18.90
N ASN A 97 6.04 -0.87 19.74
CA ASN A 97 6.23 -1.83 20.84
C ASN A 97 6.58 -3.23 20.32
N ARG A 98 5.94 -3.69 19.24
CA ARG A 98 6.27 -4.96 18.59
C ARG A 98 7.70 -4.96 18.05
N ILE A 99 8.13 -3.87 17.41
CA ILE A 99 9.49 -3.72 16.89
C ILE A 99 10.47 -3.75 18.06
N TYR A 100 10.30 -2.94 19.11
CA TYR A 100 11.20 -2.95 20.25
C TYR A 100 11.35 -4.32 20.90
N LEU A 101 10.23 -5.03 21.12
CA LEU A 101 10.25 -6.40 21.64
C LEU A 101 10.97 -7.36 20.69
N ARG A 102 10.66 -7.32 19.39
CA ARG A 102 11.28 -8.19 18.38
C ARG A 102 12.78 -7.92 18.26
N THR A 103 13.22 -6.68 18.25
CA THR A 103 14.63 -6.27 18.22
C THR A 103 15.34 -6.76 19.47
N GLY A 104 14.77 -6.53 20.66
CA GLY A 104 15.32 -7.00 21.92
C GLY A 104 15.49 -8.52 21.97
N VAL A 105 14.47 -9.28 21.56
CA VAL A 105 14.53 -10.74 21.49
C VAL A 105 15.58 -11.21 20.48
N THR A 106 15.66 -10.58 19.30
CA THR A 106 16.62 -10.95 18.26
C THR A 106 18.06 -10.75 18.75
N VAL A 107 18.36 -9.58 19.33
CA VAL A 107 19.67 -9.28 19.90
C VAL A 107 19.98 -10.23 21.06
N ALA A 108 19.01 -10.54 21.94
CA ALA A 108 19.21 -11.48 23.03
C ALA A 108 19.53 -12.90 22.54
N ILE A 109 18.83 -13.40 21.53
CA ILE A 109 19.10 -14.71 20.91
C ILE A 109 20.51 -14.74 20.31
N LEU A 110 20.92 -13.67 19.61
CA LEU A 110 22.26 -13.58 19.03
C LEU A 110 23.36 -13.52 20.09
N LEU A 111 23.19 -12.70 21.12
CA LEU A 111 24.13 -12.60 22.24
C LEU A 111 24.22 -13.93 23.00
N LEU A 112 23.10 -14.63 23.20
CA LEU A 112 23.07 -15.97 23.78
C LEU A 112 23.85 -16.97 22.90
N PHE A 113 23.66 -16.92 21.58
CA PHE A 113 24.38 -17.76 20.64
C PHE A 113 25.90 -17.50 20.70
N VAL A 114 26.32 -16.23 20.73
CA VAL A 114 27.73 -15.85 20.89
C VAL A 114 28.31 -16.34 22.22
N LEU A 115 27.55 -16.22 23.31
CA LEU A 115 27.94 -16.70 24.63
C LEU A 115 28.10 -18.23 24.65
N LEU A 116 27.18 -18.97 24.02
CA LEU A 116 27.22 -20.44 23.92
C LEU A 116 28.39 -20.95 23.08
N ILE A 117 28.84 -20.19 22.08
CA ILE A 117 29.97 -20.59 21.23
C ILE A 117 31.31 -20.25 21.89
N THR A 118 31.42 -19.04 22.44
CA THR A 118 32.70 -18.54 22.96
C THR A 118 32.95 -18.94 24.40
N PHE A 119 31.91 -19.12 25.22
CA PHE A 119 31.98 -19.39 26.66
C PHE A 119 32.85 -18.39 27.45
N SER A 120 33.03 -17.18 26.92
CA SER A 120 33.84 -16.12 27.51
C SER A 120 33.01 -14.84 27.69
N PRO A 121 32.63 -14.46 28.92
CA PRO A 121 31.86 -13.25 29.17
C PRO A 121 32.60 -11.97 28.73
N GLU A 122 33.93 -12.00 28.68
CA GLU A 122 34.76 -10.88 28.22
C GLU A 122 34.58 -10.63 26.71
N TYR A 123 34.43 -11.69 25.92
CA TYR A 123 34.12 -11.58 24.49
C TYR A 123 32.70 -11.08 24.26
N LEU A 124 31.74 -11.55 25.07
CA LEU A 124 30.36 -11.04 25.03
C LEU A 124 30.32 -9.54 25.34
N PHE A 125 31.04 -9.11 26.38
CA PHE A 125 31.16 -7.70 26.77
C PHE A 125 31.73 -6.84 25.63
N LEU A 126 32.77 -7.32 24.93
CA LEU A 126 33.30 -6.65 23.75
C LEU A 126 32.22 -6.41 22.70
N ILE A 127 31.44 -7.43 22.34
CA ILE A 127 30.39 -7.32 21.32
C ILE A 127 29.31 -6.32 21.77
N VAL A 128 28.83 -6.42 23.01
CA VAL A 128 27.79 -5.52 23.54
C VAL A 128 28.27 -4.07 23.55
N VAL A 129 29.48 -3.80 24.04
CA VAL A 129 30.03 -2.44 24.06
C VAL A 129 30.23 -1.90 22.65
N SER A 130 30.73 -2.72 21.73
CA SER A 130 30.90 -2.32 20.32
C SER A 130 29.58 -1.97 19.65
N LEU A 131 28.52 -2.73 19.93
CA LEU A 131 27.17 -2.47 19.42
C LEU A 131 26.59 -1.18 19.99
N SER A 132 26.74 -0.94 21.29
CA SER A 132 26.28 0.30 21.94
C SER A 132 27.00 1.53 21.40
N VAL A 133 28.32 1.45 21.19
CA VAL A 133 29.11 2.55 20.59
C VAL A 133 28.69 2.78 19.14
N ASN A 134 28.47 1.71 18.36
CA ASN A 134 27.96 1.83 17.00
C ASN A 134 26.62 2.56 16.96
N MET A 135 25.67 2.16 17.80
CA MET A 135 24.35 2.79 17.86
C MET A 135 24.46 4.27 18.27
N ALA A 136 25.27 4.59 19.28
CA ALA A 136 25.46 5.97 19.74
C ALA A 136 25.98 6.88 18.61
N ILE A 137 26.96 6.41 17.85
CA ILE A 137 27.49 7.16 16.70
C ILE A 137 26.46 7.24 15.56
N ALA A 138 25.73 6.16 15.30
CA ALA A 138 24.70 6.14 14.26
C ALA A 138 23.57 7.14 14.54
N VAL A 139 23.13 7.27 15.81
CA VAL A 139 22.12 8.27 16.22
C VAL A 139 22.57 9.70 15.95
N ILE A 140 23.85 10.01 16.16
CA ILE A 140 24.41 11.33 15.81
C ILE A 140 24.29 11.59 14.30
N PHE A 141 24.57 10.59 13.47
CA PHE A 141 24.40 10.71 12.02
C PHE A 141 22.94 10.81 11.60
N TYR A 142 22.01 10.11 12.26
CA TYR A 142 20.58 10.25 11.95
C TYR A 142 20.10 11.68 12.17
N TYR A 143 20.52 12.30 13.28
CA TYR A 143 20.24 13.70 13.55
C TYR A 143 20.89 14.63 12.52
N ALA A 144 22.16 14.40 12.19
CA ALA A 144 22.91 15.23 11.23
C ALA A 144 22.32 15.19 9.81
N PHE A 145 21.75 14.06 9.39
CA PHE A 145 21.10 13.90 8.08
C PHE A 145 19.60 14.22 8.09
N GLY A 146 19.03 14.61 9.23
CA GLY A 146 17.59 14.92 9.34
C GLY A 146 16.68 13.72 9.07
N LEU A 147 17.12 12.51 9.42
CA LEU A 147 16.33 11.30 9.19
C LEU A 147 15.16 11.20 10.17
N GLU A 148 13.97 10.97 9.64
CA GLU A 148 12.77 10.75 10.43
C GLU A 148 12.71 9.33 10.99
N MET A 149 12.40 9.24 12.28
CA MET A 149 12.27 7.97 12.99
C MET A 149 10.84 7.44 12.88
N GLN A 150 10.63 6.58 11.89
CA GLN A 150 9.39 5.91 11.57
C GLN A 150 9.55 4.38 11.61
N LEU A 151 8.46 3.65 11.35
CA LEU A 151 8.45 2.18 11.41
C LEU A 151 9.50 1.55 10.47
N TYR A 152 9.67 2.09 9.26
CA TYR A 152 10.65 1.61 8.28
C TYR A 152 12.10 1.87 8.71
N SER A 153 12.42 3.05 9.25
CA SER A 153 13.77 3.32 9.77
C SER A 153 14.09 2.46 11.00
N LEU A 154 13.13 2.19 11.90
CA LEU A 154 13.32 1.27 13.03
C LEU A 154 13.49 -0.20 12.61
N ALA A 155 12.74 -0.64 11.59
CA ALA A 155 12.99 -1.94 10.96
C ALA A 155 14.40 -2.00 10.37
N GLY A 156 14.86 -0.91 9.74
CA GLY A 156 16.22 -0.73 9.26
C GLY A 156 17.27 -0.87 10.36
N ILE A 157 17.08 -0.23 11.51
CA ILE A 157 17.95 -0.38 12.70
C ILE A 157 17.99 -1.84 13.15
N THR A 158 16.84 -2.49 13.24
CA THR A 158 16.74 -3.88 13.71
C THR A 158 17.52 -4.84 12.83
N VAL A 159 17.40 -4.66 11.51
CA VAL A 159 18.12 -5.47 10.53
C VAL A 159 19.61 -5.12 10.50
N SER A 160 19.96 -3.84 10.58
CA SER A 160 21.35 -3.39 10.54
C SER A 160 22.14 -3.84 11.76
N LEU A 161 21.54 -3.94 12.95
CA LEU A 161 22.18 -4.46 14.16
C LEU A 161 22.77 -5.85 13.95
N ASN A 162 22.06 -6.73 13.22
CA ASN A 162 22.55 -8.07 12.91
C ASN A 162 23.79 -8.01 12.00
N LEU A 163 23.79 -7.11 11.02
CA LEU A 163 24.90 -6.92 10.08
C LEU A 163 26.11 -6.21 10.73
N VAL A 164 25.86 -5.31 11.67
CA VAL A 164 26.89 -4.61 12.44
C VAL A 164 27.69 -5.61 13.27
N ILE A 165 26.99 -6.55 13.93
CA ILE A 165 27.59 -7.60 14.75
C ILE A 165 28.53 -8.48 13.93
N ASP A 166 28.20 -8.79 12.67
CA ASP A 166 29.05 -9.62 11.81
C ASP A 166 30.43 -9.00 11.59
N ASN A 167 30.51 -7.69 11.31
CA ASN A 167 31.78 -6.97 11.14
C ASN A 167 32.60 -7.00 12.43
N THR A 168 31.95 -6.78 13.58
CA THR A 168 32.60 -6.84 14.89
C THR A 168 33.13 -8.24 15.19
N ILE A 169 32.34 -9.30 14.95
CA ILE A 169 32.74 -10.70 15.20
C ILE A 169 33.91 -11.09 14.31
N VAL A 170 33.82 -10.85 12.99
CA VAL A 170 34.87 -11.24 12.03
C VAL A 170 36.19 -10.54 12.36
N MET A 171 36.14 -9.25 12.68
CA MET A 171 37.33 -8.49 13.04
C MET A 171 37.92 -8.95 14.38
N SER A 172 37.06 -9.15 15.39
CA SER A 172 37.49 -9.61 16.72
C SER A 172 38.20 -10.95 16.63
N ASP A 173 37.58 -11.92 15.97
CA ASP A 173 38.10 -13.27 15.85
C ASP A 173 39.36 -13.34 14.95
N HIS A 174 39.46 -12.52 13.90
CA HIS A 174 40.70 -12.43 13.12
C HIS A 174 41.85 -11.82 13.93
N TYR A 175 41.59 -10.72 14.64
CA TYR A 175 42.59 -10.02 15.44
C TYR A 175 43.11 -10.92 16.57
N LEU A 176 42.22 -11.62 17.29
CA LEU A 176 42.58 -12.61 18.31
C LEU A 176 43.41 -13.80 17.77
N ARG A 177 43.24 -14.15 16.49
CA ARG A 177 43.95 -15.30 15.88
C ARG A 177 45.29 -14.95 15.25
N ARG A 178 45.39 -13.79 14.61
CA ARG A 178 46.55 -13.43 13.78
C ARG A 178 47.27 -12.16 14.22
N GLY A 179 46.73 -11.42 15.20
CA GLY A 179 47.32 -10.19 15.73
C GLY A 179 47.50 -9.09 14.68
N ASN A 180 46.74 -9.12 13.58
CA ASN A 180 46.86 -8.14 12.51
C ASN A 180 45.47 -7.75 11.96
N ARG A 181 45.45 -6.65 11.21
CA ARG A 181 44.22 -6.08 10.64
C ARG A 181 44.01 -6.47 9.17
N LYS A 182 44.63 -7.55 8.67
CA LYS A 182 44.58 -7.91 7.24
C LYS A 182 43.18 -8.30 6.75
N VAL A 183 42.27 -8.69 7.66
CA VAL A 183 40.87 -8.96 7.31
C VAL A 183 40.09 -7.70 6.93
N PHE A 184 40.61 -6.50 7.24
CA PHE A 184 39.95 -5.24 6.98
C PHE A 184 39.49 -5.09 5.53
N MET A 185 40.36 -5.42 4.55
CA MET A 185 39.99 -5.30 3.13
C MET A 185 38.77 -6.16 2.78
N SER A 186 38.60 -7.33 3.41
CA SER A 186 37.43 -8.17 3.19
C SER A 186 36.18 -7.62 3.87
N VAL A 187 36.32 -7.10 5.09
CA VAL A 187 35.20 -6.46 5.80
C VAL A 187 34.74 -5.21 5.05
N LEU A 188 35.68 -4.36 4.58
CA LEU A 188 35.41 -3.18 3.76
C LEU A 188 34.68 -3.53 2.46
N ALA A 189 35.14 -4.56 1.74
CA ALA A 189 34.49 -4.96 0.51
C ALA A 189 33.09 -5.53 0.74
N ALA A 190 32.91 -6.35 1.78
CA ALA A 190 31.61 -6.87 2.19
C ALA A 190 30.62 -5.74 2.53
N THR A 191 31.04 -4.78 3.36
CA THR A 191 30.19 -3.63 3.72
C THR A 191 29.88 -2.77 2.50
N LEU A 192 30.85 -2.48 1.62
CA LEU A 192 30.63 -1.74 0.39
C LEU A 192 29.68 -2.46 -0.58
N THR A 193 29.76 -3.79 -0.70
CA THR A 193 28.79 -4.53 -1.54
C THR A 193 27.36 -4.46 -1.00
N THR A 194 27.21 -4.48 0.33
CA THR A 194 25.89 -4.35 0.97
C THR A 194 25.34 -2.93 0.84
N ILE A 195 26.18 -1.92 1.06
CA ILE A 195 25.84 -0.50 0.85
C ILE A 195 25.48 -0.26 -0.62
N GLY A 196 26.31 -0.74 -1.56
CA GLY A 196 26.08 -0.60 -2.99
C GLY A 196 24.79 -1.25 -3.47
N ALA A 197 24.40 -2.39 -2.89
CA ALA A 197 23.11 -3.00 -3.16
C ALA A 197 21.95 -2.12 -2.65
N LEU A 198 22.06 -1.57 -1.44
CA LEU A 198 21.02 -0.73 -0.84
C LEU A 198 20.88 0.64 -1.50
N VAL A 199 21.95 1.20 -2.06
CA VAL A 199 21.93 2.49 -2.78
C VAL A 199 20.93 2.48 -3.94
N ILE A 200 20.63 1.32 -4.51
CA ILE A 200 19.67 1.17 -5.61
C ILE A 200 18.24 1.52 -5.20
N ILE A 201 17.92 1.46 -3.91
CA ILE A 201 16.62 1.88 -3.40
C ILE A 201 16.36 3.38 -3.69
N PHE A 202 17.40 4.22 -3.66
CA PHE A 202 17.27 5.65 -4.02
C PHE A 202 16.99 5.89 -5.50
N PHE A 203 17.17 4.89 -6.37
CA PHE A 203 16.88 4.96 -7.80
C PHE A 203 15.52 4.34 -8.18
N LEU A 204 14.74 3.84 -7.21
CA LEU A 204 13.39 3.32 -7.45
C LEU A 204 12.39 4.45 -7.78
N ASP A 205 11.26 4.09 -8.39
CA ASP A 205 10.16 5.04 -8.61
C ASP A 205 9.67 5.64 -7.28
N GLU A 206 9.19 6.88 -7.32
CA GLU A 206 8.86 7.73 -6.17
C GLU A 206 8.00 7.02 -5.12
N LYS A 207 6.93 6.34 -5.55
CA LYS A 207 6.02 5.60 -4.65
C LYS A 207 6.69 4.52 -3.80
N ILE A 208 7.72 3.85 -4.34
CA ILE A 208 8.45 2.79 -3.61
C ILE A 208 9.60 3.40 -2.83
N ARG A 209 10.25 4.41 -3.41
CA ARG A 209 11.37 5.13 -2.79
C ARG A 209 10.97 5.78 -1.47
N LEU A 210 9.84 6.48 -1.42
CA LEU A 210 9.38 7.18 -0.21
C LEU A 210 9.24 6.24 1.00
N ASN A 211 8.82 5.00 0.79
CA ASN A 211 8.64 4.02 1.87
C ASN A 211 9.96 3.33 2.29
N LEU A 212 10.93 3.21 1.39
CA LEU A 212 12.15 2.43 1.63
C LEU A 212 13.42 3.27 1.81
N GLN A 213 13.40 4.56 1.47
CA GLN A 213 14.59 5.42 1.51
C GLN A 213 15.16 5.54 2.93
N ASP A 214 14.32 5.72 3.94
CA ASP A 214 14.77 5.88 5.33
C ASP A 214 15.29 4.55 5.89
N PHE A 215 14.65 3.43 5.51
CA PHE A 215 15.17 2.10 5.78
C PHE A 215 16.58 1.92 5.20
N ALA A 216 16.79 2.27 3.93
CA ALA A 216 18.08 2.13 3.26
C ALA A 216 19.13 3.06 3.86
N ALA A 217 18.80 4.34 4.09
CA ALA A 217 19.69 5.34 4.67
C ALA A 217 20.21 4.92 6.04
N VAL A 218 19.30 4.48 6.92
CA VAL A 218 19.64 3.99 8.26
C VAL A 218 20.57 2.78 8.19
N VAL A 219 20.30 1.80 7.33
CA VAL A 219 21.16 0.62 7.21
C VAL A 219 22.54 1.01 6.68
N ILE A 220 22.62 1.89 5.68
CA ILE A 220 23.89 2.38 5.11
C ILE A 220 24.71 3.11 6.17
N ILE A 221 24.10 4.00 6.95
CA ILE A 221 24.77 4.72 8.05
C ILE A 221 25.30 3.73 9.09
N ASN A 222 24.46 2.79 9.57
CA ASN A 222 24.89 1.78 10.54
C ASN A 222 26.06 0.94 10.04
N LEU A 223 26.02 0.51 8.78
CA LEU A 223 27.09 -0.28 8.16
C LEU A 223 28.39 0.52 8.01
N GLY A 224 28.29 1.80 7.62
CA GLY A 224 29.42 2.72 7.55
C GLY A 224 30.07 2.94 8.92
N VAL A 225 29.26 3.25 9.93
CA VAL A 225 29.71 3.40 11.32
C VAL A 225 30.28 2.07 11.84
N SER A 226 29.67 0.94 11.50
CA SER A 226 30.10 -0.40 11.93
C SER A 226 31.49 -0.72 11.42
N LEU A 227 31.78 -0.37 10.17
CA LEU A 227 33.10 -0.55 9.59
C LEU A 227 34.17 0.24 10.36
N LEU A 228 33.89 1.50 10.72
CA LEU A 228 34.81 2.34 11.51
C LEU A 228 35.01 1.79 12.92
N VAL A 229 33.93 1.40 13.61
CA VAL A 229 33.98 0.80 14.94
C VAL A 229 34.77 -0.52 14.91
N ALA A 230 34.51 -1.38 13.93
CA ALA A 230 35.23 -2.64 13.77
C ALA A 230 36.73 -2.40 13.52
N LEU A 231 37.10 -1.37 12.73
CA LEU A 231 38.51 -1.10 12.42
C LEU A 231 39.29 -0.50 13.60
N PHE A 232 38.71 0.48 14.30
CA PHE A 232 39.43 1.30 15.28
C PHE A 232 39.13 0.88 16.73
N PHE A 233 37.86 0.71 17.06
CA PHE A 233 37.41 0.50 18.42
C PHE A 233 37.56 -0.96 18.88
N VAL A 234 37.25 -1.93 18.01
CA VAL A 234 37.34 -3.35 18.38
C VAL A 234 38.77 -3.80 18.73
N PRO A 235 39.81 -3.54 17.92
CA PRO A 235 41.17 -3.98 18.25
C PRO A 235 41.71 -3.31 19.52
N SER A 236 41.43 -2.01 19.69
CA SER A 236 41.87 -1.27 20.88
C SER A 236 41.18 -1.78 22.15
N LEU A 237 39.91 -2.17 22.07
CA LEU A 237 39.19 -2.77 23.18
C LEU A 237 39.73 -4.17 23.52
N ILE A 238 40.09 -4.99 22.52
CA ILE A 238 40.73 -6.30 22.73
C ILE A 238 42.03 -6.16 23.49
N ASP A 239 42.89 -5.23 23.07
CA ASP A 239 44.20 -4.98 23.68
C ASP A 239 44.04 -4.49 25.13
N LYS A 240 43.03 -3.65 25.41
CA LYS A 240 42.76 -3.15 26.76
C LYS A 240 42.15 -4.17 27.70
N ILE A 241 41.26 -5.04 27.21
CA ILE A 241 40.66 -6.13 28.01
C ILE A 241 41.69 -7.25 28.24
N GLY A 242 42.76 -7.32 27.43
CA GLY A 242 43.75 -8.40 27.52
C GLY A 242 43.18 -9.74 27.07
N LEU A 243 42.27 -9.72 26.10
CA LEU A 243 41.63 -10.91 25.56
C LEU A 243 42.66 -11.73 24.77
N GLU A 244 43.27 -12.73 25.41
CA GLU A 244 44.12 -13.71 24.73
C GLU A 244 43.40 -15.03 24.48
N ARG A 245 43.49 -15.54 23.25
CA ARG A 245 43.05 -16.89 22.95
C ARG A 245 44.03 -17.88 23.60
N ARG A 246 43.64 -18.52 24.72
CA ARG A 246 44.45 -19.56 25.40
C ARG A 246 45.10 -20.51 24.38
N LYS A 247 46.43 -20.45 24.25
CA LYS A 247 47.22 -21.37 23.40
C LYS A 247 46.91 -22.82 23.78
N ARG A 248 46.77 -23.70 22.77
CA ARG A 248 46.66 -25.16 22.98
C ARG A 248 47.87 -25.63 23.79
N ILE A 249 47.64 -26.05 25.03
CA ILE A 249 48.65 -26.77 25.80
C ILE A 249 48.89 -28.10 25.07
N SER A 250 50.11 -28.28 24.55
CA SER A 250 50.60 -29.57 24.06
C SER A 250 50.50 -30.59 25.20
N PRO A 251 50.00 -31.83 24.98
CA PRO A 251 49.91 -32.85 26.00
C PRO A 251 51.29 -33.46 26.23
N SER A 252 52.20 -32.73 26.87
CA SER A 252 53.44 -33.30 27.35
C SER A 252 53.89 -32.63 28.65
N LYS A 253 53.77 -33.42 29.73
CA LYS A 253 54.26 -33.26 31.11
C LYS A 253 53.31 -32.56 32.10
N PRO A 254 52.74 -33.30 33.08
CA PRO A 254 52.06 -32.71 34.22
C PRO A 254 53.10 -32.48 35.33
N LYS A 255 53.47 -31.23 35.59
CA LYS A 255 54.08 -30.87 36.87
C LYS A 255 53.61 -29.47 37.27
N LEU A 256 52.60 -29.41 38.13
CA LEU A 256 52.66 -28.56 39.31
C LEU A 256 51.63 -29.00 40.35
N LYS A 257 52.15 -29.43 41.49
CA LYS A 257 51.43 -29.71 42.74
C LYS A 257 50.81 -28.40 43.24
N LEU A 258 49.48 -28.33 43.36
CA LEU A 258 48.84 -27.28 44.16
C LEU A 258 48.65 -27.83 45.59
N LYS A 259 49.43 -27.29 46.55
CA LYS A 259 49.16 -27.44 47.98
C LYS A 259 47.80 -26.77 48.26
N LEU A 260 46.79 -27.59 48.56
CA LEU A 260 45.50 -27.12 49.07
C LEU A 260 45.69 -26.74 50.54
N LYS A 261 45.57 -25.45 50.88
CA LYS A 261 45.20 -25.04 52.24
C LYS A 261 43.69 -25.19 52.39
N SER A 262 43.34 -25.65 53.59
CA SER A 262 42.04 -26.14 54.04
C SER A 262 40.86 -25.19 53.83
N GLY A 263 39.71 -25.79 53.53
CA GLY A 263 38.44 -25.43 54.18
C GLY A 263 37.58 -24.40 53.47
N GLN A 264 36.83 -24.82 52.44
CA GLN A 264 35.39 -24.55 52.34
C GLN A 264 34.78 -25.40 51.22
N ARG A 265 33.69 -26.10 51.57
CA ARG A 265 32.91 -26.94 50.69
C ARG A 265 32.30 -26.10 49.57
N MET A 266 32.67 -26.36 48.32
CA MET A 266 31.91 -25.92 47.14
C MET A 266 31.46 -27.14 46.36
N GLY A 267 30.36 -27.76 46.81
CA GLY A 267 29.60 -28.70 46.00
C GLY A 267 28.78 -27.93 44.98
N SER A 268 28.92 -28.28 43.69
CA SER A 268 28.00 -28.02 42.55
C SER A 268 28.66 -27.63 41.21
N VAL A 269 29.99 -27.72 41.03
CA VAL A 269 30.63 -27.37 39.73
C VAL A 269 30.68 -28.52 38.70
N ARG A 270 30.09 -29.69 39.00
CA ARG A 270 30.15 -30.89 38.15
C ARG A 270 29.31 -30.85 36.85
N PRO A 271 28.11 -30.26 36.77
CA PRO A 271 27.33 -30.27 35.53
C PRO A 271 27.90 -29.31 34.46
N PHE A 272 28.44 -28.16 34.87
CA PHE A 272 29.02 -27.16 33.96
C PHE A 272 30.29 -27.68 33.26
N MET A 273 31.14 -28.43 33.95
CA MET A 273 32.32 -29.07 33.35
C MET A 273 31.96 -30.20 32.38
N TRP A 274 30.90 -30.97 32.66
CA TRP A 274 30.43 -32.05 31.79
C TRP A 274 29.84 -31.52 30.47
N ILE A 275 28.95 -30.52 30.54
CA ILE A 275 28.37 -29.82 29.38
C ILE A 275 29.50 -29.17 28.55
N ARG A 276 30.46 -28.51 29.20
CA ARG A 276 31.65 -27.90 28.56
C ARG A 276 32.52 -28.92 27.82
N SER A 277 32.66 -30.15 28.35
CA SER A 277 33.45 -31.21 27.71
C SER A 277 32.75 -31.78 26.46
N LYS A 278 31.43 -31.94 26.51
CA LYS A 278 30.61 -32.46 25.40
C LYS A 278 30.51 -31.43 24.27
N MET A 279 30.33 -30.16 24.60
CA MET A 279 30.33 -29.06 23.61
C MET A 279 31.67 -28.89 22.90
N ARG A 280 32.82 -29.20 23.52
CA ARG A 280 34.12 -29.20 22.81
C ARG A 280 34.27 -30.31 21.76
N ARG A 281 33.51 -31.41 21.87
CA ARG A 281 33.51 -32.50 20.88
C ARG A 281 32.63 -32.18 19.67
N VAL A 282 31.61 -31.32 19.82
CA VAL A 282 30.68 -30.94 18.76
C VAL A 282 31.38 -30.32 17.53
N PRO A 283 32.30 -29.33 17.67
CA PRO A 283 33.05 -28.80 16.53
C PRO A 283 33.88 -29.85 15.78
N VAL A 284 34.37 -30.87 16.47
CA VAL A 284 35.18 -31.94 15.85
C VAL A 284 34.29 -32.87 15.02
N TYR A 285 33.14 -33.29 15.55
CA TYR A 285 32.15 -34.07 14.79
C TYR A 285 31.61 -33.28 13.60
N PHE A 286 31.26 -32.01 13.82
CA PHE A 286 30.83 -31.10 12.76
C PHE A 286 31.90 -30.96 11.68
N SER A 287 33.17 -30.76 12.05
CA SER A 287 34.28 -30.65 11.08
C SER A 287 34.48 -31.94 10.28
N ARG A 288 34.33 -33.11 10.90
CA ARG A 288 34.41 -34.41 10.19
C ARG A 288 33.27 -34.58 9.19
N PHE A 289 32.04 -34.29 9.62
CA PHE A 289 30.85 -34.32 8.75
C PHE A 289 30.99 -33.32 7.60
N TYR A 290 31.36 -32.07 7.91
CA TYR A 290 31.56 -31.01 6.93
C TYR A 290 32.65 -31.37 5.90
N ARG A 291 33.76 -31.97 6.33
CA ARG A 291 34.81 -32.47 5.42
C ARG A 291 34.31 -33.62 4.55
N TRP A 292 33.49 -34.51 5.08
CA TRP A 292 32.86 -35.57 4.29
C TRP A 292 31.90 -35.00 3.25
N LEU A 293 31.03 -34.07 3.67
CA LEU A 293 30.08 -33.38 2.82
C LEU A 293 30.78 -32.65 1.66
N ILE A 294 31.81 -31.85 1.94
CA ILE A 294 32.59 -31.16 0.91
C ILE A 294 33.19 -32.16 -0.09
N ARG A 295 33.76 -33.27 0.36
CA ARG A 295 34.33 -34.28 -0.55
C ARG A 295 33.28 -34.90 -1.47
N VAL A 296 32.07 -35.16 -0.96
CA VAL A 296 30.95 -35.66 -1.76
C VAL A 296 30.51 -34.59 -2.77
N LEU A 297 30.31 -33.35 -2.33
CA LEU A 297 29.88 -32.24 -3.18
C LEU A 297 30.91 -31.92 -4.27
N CYS A 298 32.21 -31.95 -3.96
CA CYS A 298 33.27 -31.75 -4.95
C CYS A 298 33.33 -32.88 -5.98
N ARG A 299 33.11 -34.14 -5.56
CA ARG A 299 33.08 -35.29 -6.46
C ARG A 299 31.93 -35.21 -7.45
N TRP A 300 30.77 -34.69 -7.02
CA TRP A 300 29.56 -34.58 -7.83
C TRP A 300 29.27 -33.14 -8.26
N ARG A 301 30.32 -32.29 -8.37
CA ARG A 301 30.17 -30.82 -8.55
C ARG A 301 29.23 -30.42 -9.69
N VAL A 302 29.28 -31.12 -10.83
CA VAL A 302 28.44 -30.82 -11.99
C VAL A 302 26.97 -31.16 -11.69
N ALA A 303 26.72 -32.34 -11.12
CA ALA A 303 25.37 -32.76 -10.73
C ALA A 303 24.77 -31.84 -9.66
N VAL A 304 25.58 -31.37 -8.70
CA VAL A 304 25.15 -30.41 -7.67
C VAL A 304 24.81 -29.06 -8.28
N CYS A 305 25.62 -28.52 -9.20
CA CYS A 305 25.31 -27.27 -9.88
C CYS A 305 24.02 -27.38 -10.72
N ILE A 306 23.81 -28.50 -11.41
CA ILE A 306 22.57 -28.75 -12.16
C ILE A 306 21.37 -28.83 -11.21
N LEU A 307 21.50 -29.53 -10.09
CA LEU A 307 20.44 -29.64 -9.08
C LEU A 307 20.08 -28.28 -8.50
N LEU A 308 21.06 -27.43 -8.17
CA LEU A 308 20.82 -26.09 -7.66
C LEU A 308 20.15 -25.19 -8.70
N LEU A 309 20.56 -25.30 -9.97
CA LEU A 309 19.95 -24.56 -11.08
C LEU A 309 18.49 -25.00 -11.30
N LEU A 310 18.20 -26.30 -11.24
CA LEU A 310 16.84 -26.84 -11.32
C LEU A 310 15.99 -26.47 -10.08
N ALA A 311 16.60 -26.46 -8.90
CA ALA A 311 15.94 -26.08 -7.65
C ALA A 311 15.56 -24.59 -7.64
N PHE A 312 16.44 -23.70 -8.13
CA PHE A 312 16.11 -22.30 -8.39
C PHE A 312 15.01 -22.20 -9.45
N GLY A 313 15.22 -22.89 -10.57
CA GLY A 313 14.28 -22.96 -11.67
C GLY A 313 14.67 -22.01 -12.81
N LEU A 314 14.59 -22.51 -14.03
CA LEU A 314 14.70 -21.72 -15.24
C LEU A 314 13.36 -21.02 -15.51
N PRO A 315 13.36 -19.73 -15.92
CA PRO A 315 12.16 -18.95 -16.20
C PRO A 315 11.46 -19.36 -17.51
N VAL A 316 11.39 -20.66 -17.83
CA VAL A 316 10.75 -21.20 -19.03
C VAL A 316 9.24 -20.90 -19.03
N PHE A 317 8.64 -20.80 -17.84
CA PHE A 317 7.23 -20.44 -17.67
C PHE A 317 6.91 -18.98 -18.02
N LEU A 318 7.91 -18.08 -18.03
CA LEU A 318 7.75 -16.68 -18.42
C LEU A 318 7.83 -16.46 -19.94
N LEU A 319 8.13 -17.51 -20.71
CA LEU A 319 8.24 -17.40 -22.15
C LEU A 319 6.88 -17.08 -22.80
N PRO A 320 6.83 -16.08 -23.72
CA PRO A 320 5.60 -15.63 -24.32
C PRO A 320 4.94 -16.73 -25.17
N GLU A 321 3.61 -16.76 -25.21
CA GLU A 321 2.84 -17.77 -25.94
C GLU A 321 2.95 -17.65 -27.47
N LYS A 322 3.32 -16.46 -27.95
CA LYS A 322 3.61 -16.15 -29.35
C LYS A 322 4.61 -15.00 -29.37
N MET A 323 5.62 -15.08 -30.23
CA MET A 323 6.52 -13.95 -30.50
C MET A 323 5.92 -13.15 -31.66
N GLU A 324 5.75 -11.84 -31.46
CA GLU A 324 5.29 -10.91 -32.50
C GLU A 324 6.48 -10.35 -33.28
N GLY A 325 6.40 -10.42 -34.62
CA GLY A 325 7.42 -9.93 -35.56
C GLY A 325 7.56 -10.83 -36.79
N ASP A 326 7.86 -10.24 -37.95
CA ASP A 326 8.03 -10.95 -39.24
C ASP A 326 9.44 -11.55 -39.44
N GLY A 327 10.20 -11.71 -38.35
CA GLY A 327 11.56 -12.26 -38.39
C GLY A 327 11.60 -13.79 -38.39
N LYS A 328 12.61 -14.38 -39.04
CA LYS A 328 12.87 -15.84 -39.05
C LYS A 328 12.87 -16.48 -37.65
N TRP A 329 13.29 -15.73 -36.64
CA TRP A 329 13.30 -16.16 -35.24
C TRP A 329 11.89 -16.27 -34.62
N ALA A 330 11.00 -15.33 -34.93
CA ALA A 330 9.61 -15.37 -34.47
C ALA A 330 8.85 -16.52 -35.14
N GLU A 331 9.11 -16.78 -36.43
CA GLU A 331 8.53 -17.90 -37.15
C GLU A 331 9.02 -19.26 -36.61
N ALA A 332 10.33 -19.39 -36.35
CA ALA A 332 10.91 -20.60 -35.75
C ALA A 332 10.41 -20.84 -34.32
N TYR A 333 10.27 -19.79 -33.51
CA TYR A 333 9.71 -19.87 -32.16
C TYR A 333 8.24 -20.31 -32.19
N ASN A 334 7.44 -19.70 -33.07
CA ASN A 334 6.02 -20.01 -33.21
C ASN A 334 5.77 -21.43 -33.75
N LYS A 335 6.67 -21.97 -34.60
CA LYS A 335 6.64 -23.37 -35.08
C LYS A 335 7.06 -24.41 -34.04
N THR A 336 7.89 -24.04 -33.05
CA THR A 336 8.45 -24.98 -32.06
C THR A 336 7.72 -24.88 -30.71
N LEU A 337 7.83 -23.73 -30.05
CA LEU A 337 7.28 -23.46 -28.71
C LEU A 337 5.87 -22.87 -28.75
N GLY A 338 5.41 -22.39 -29.92
CA GLY A 338 4.08 -21.79 -30.13
C GLY A 338 2.95 -22.76 -30.50
N THR A 339 3.27 -24.03 -30.79
CA THR A 339 2.29 -25.05 -31.24
C THR A 339 1.34 -25.47 -30.11
N SER A 340 0.07 -25.75 -30.44
CA SER A 340 -0.96 -26.17 -29.47
C SER A 340 -0.55 -27.40 -28.65
N THR A 341 0.13 -28.37 -29.28
CA THR A 341 0.63 -29.58 -28.61
C THR A 341 1.66 -29.28 -27.52
N TYR A 342 2.58 -28.34 -27.77
CA TYR A 342 3.55 -27.93 -26.76
C TYR A 342 2.85 -27.21 -25.61
N LYS A 343 1.89 -26.32 -25.92
CA LYS A 343 1.12 -25.55 -24.93
C LYS A 343 0.33 -26.41 -23.96
N GLU A 344 -0.39 -27.42 -24.45
CA GLU A 344 -1.31 -28.20 -23.61
C GLU A 344 -0.63 -29.36 -22.89
N LYS A 345 0.32 -30.05 -23.54
CA LYS A 345 0.89 -31.30 -23.00
C LYS A 345 2.31 -31.15 -22.46
N VAL A 346 3.14 -30.33 -23.11
CA VAL A 346 4.57 -30.26 -22.81
C VAL A 346 4.88 -29.14 -21.82
N LYS A 347 4.35 -27.94 -22.05
CA LYS A 347 4.58 -26.73 -21.24
C LYS A 347 4.25 -26.94 -19.76
N PRO A 348 3.13 -27.56 -19.34
CA PRO A 348 2.84 -27.75 -17.91
C PRO A 348 3.85 -28.68 -17.21
N VAL A 349 4.34 -29.69 -17.93
CA VAL A 349 5.34 -30.65 -17.43
C VAL A 349 6.71 -30.00 -17.37
N VAL A 350 7.11 -29.30 -18.43
CA VAL A 350 8.37 -28.55 -18.51
C VAL A 350 8.41 -27.44 -17.46
N ASP A 351 7.33 -26.68 -17.28
CA ASP A 351 7.22 -25.66 -16.25
C ASP A 351 7.33 -26.27 -14.84
N LYS A 352 6.88 -27.52 -14.63
CA LYS A 352 7.02 -28.19 -13.33
C LYS A 352 8.42 -28.76 -13.10
N ALA A 353 9.03 -29.31 -14.15
CA ALA A 353 10.34 -29.95 -14.08
C ALA A 353 11.48 -28.91 -14.04
N LEU A 354 11.37 -27.83 -14.81
CA LEU A 354 12.40 -26.80 -14.94
C LEU A 354 12.09 -25.53 -14.15
N GLY A 355 10.84 -25.27 -13.73
CA GLY A 355 10.45 -24.01 -13.10
C GLY A 355 10.87 -23.84 -11.64
N GLY A 356 11.25 -24.91 -10.94
CA GLY A 356 11.82 -24.85 -9.59
C GLY A 356 11.02 -24.04 -8.56
N THR A 357 11.73 -23.45 -7.60
CA THR A 357 11.14 -22.57 -6.58
C THR A 357 10.76 -21.19 -7.12
N LEU A 358 11.44 -20.71 -8.17
CA LEU A 358 11.10 -19.45 -8.86
C LEU A 358 9.67 -19.50 -9.41
N ARG A 359 9.25 -20.61 -10.01
CA ARG A 359 7.86 -20.81 -10.45
C ARG A 359 6.88 -20.74 -9.29
N LEU A 360 7.18 -21.43 -8.18
CA LEU A 360 6.31 -21.42 -6.99
C LEU A 360 6.16 -20.00 -6.45
N PHE A 361 7.25 -19.24 -6.42
CA PHE A 361 7.22 -17.84 -6.05
C PHE A 361 6.31 -17.04 -6.99
N VAL A 362 6.61 -16.99 -8.29
CA VAL A 362 5.87 -16.13 -9.24
C VAL A 362 4.39 -16.53 -9.39
N GLN A 363 4.03 -17.82 -9.31
CA GLN A 363 2.65 -18.26 -9.54
C GLN A 363 1.79 -18.36 -8.27
N LYS A 364 2.41 -18.49 -7.08
CA LYS A 364 1.68 -18.78 -5.83
C LYS A 364 1.88 -17.72 -4.75
N VAL A 365 2.88 -16.87 -4.85
CA VAL A 365 3.06 -15.74 -3.92
C VAL A 365 2.25 -14.57 -4.45
N TYR A 366 1.39 -14.01 -3.60
CA TYR A 366 0.54 -12.90 -3.96
C TYR A 366 1.36 -11.61 -4.02
N GLU A 367 1.26 -10.89 -5.14
CA GLU A 367 1.82 -9.55 -5.32
C GLU A 367 0.75 -8.53 -4.89
N GLY A 368 1.04 -7.76 -3.85
CA GLY A 368 0.10 -6.77 -3.35
C GLY A 368 0.80 -5.69 -2.55
N SER A 369 0.34 -4.45 -2.69
CA SER A 369 0.78 -3.35 -1.83
C SER A 369 0.35 -3.67 -0.39
N TYR A 370 1.32 -3.85 0.49
CA TYR A 370 1.06 -4.13 1.89
C TYR A 370 0.49 -2.90 2.58
N PHE A 371 -0.79 -2.99 2.94
CA PHE A 371 -1.35 -2.54 4.20
C PHE A 371 -2.64 -3.36 4.43
N THR A 372 -2.52 -4.68 4.63
CA THR A 372 -3.53 -5.31 5.48
C THR A 372 -3.19 -4.81 6.88
N ARG A 373 -3.79 -3.67 7.26
CA ARG A 373 -3.97 -3.36 8.68
C ARG A 373 -4.49 -4.67 9.31
N ASN A 374 -4.18 -4.95 10.57
CA ASN A 374 -5.13 -5.75 11.35
C ASN A 374 -6.39 -4.88 11.40
N GLU A 375 -7.14 -4.85 10.30
CA GLU A 375 -8.40 -4.15 10.22
C GLU A 375 -9.19 -4.75 11.37
N GLU A 376 -9.61 -3.88 12.29
CA GLU A 376 -10.60 -4.30 13.26
C GLU A 376 -11.69 -5.04 12.48
N VAL A 377 -12.22 -6.12 13.02
CA VAL A 377 -13.29 -6.83 12.31
C VAL A 377 -14.45 -5.85 12.31
N VAL A 378 -14.74 -5.27 11.15
CA VAL A 378 -15.83 -4.33 10.94
C VAL A 378 -16.84 -5.01 10.06
N LEU A 379 -18.10 -5.00 10.51
CA LEU A 379 -19.21 -5.43 9.67
C LEU A 379 -19.81 -4.18 9.03
N HIS A 380 -19.83 -4.15 7.70
CA HIS A 380 -20.37 -3.06 6.90
C HIS A 380 -21.78 -3.44 6.44
N ALA A 381 -22.72 -2.52 6.57
CA ALA A 381 -24.06 -2.63 6.00
C ALA A 381 -24.38 -1.35 5.21
N ASN A 382 -24.46 -1.47 3.90
CA ASN A 382 -24.81 -0.37 3.00
C ASN A 382 -26.27 -0.51 2.59
N ALA A 383 -27.00 0.60 2.62
CA ALA A 383 -28.39 0.70 2.18
C ALA A 383 -28.47 1.65 0.99
N ASN A 384 -29.17 1.21 -0.07
CA ASN A 384 -29.42 1.99 -1.26
C ASN A 384 -30.92 2.11 -1.54
N LEU A 385 -31.37 3.31 -1.90
CA LEU A 385 -32.73 3.60 -2.34
C LEU A 385 -32.79 3.91 -3.85
N PRO A 386 -33.94 3.70 -4.51
CA PRO A 386 -34.11 4.05 -5.92
C PRO A 386 -34.03 5.56 -6.17
N ASN A 387 -33.86 5.95 -7.43
CA ASN A 387 -33.86 7.35 -7.82
C ASN A 387 -35.22 8.00 -7.53
N GLY A 388 -35.20 9.23 -7.03
CA GLY A 388 -36.40 9.97 -6.63
C GLY A 388 -36.78 9.81 -5.15
N SER A 389 -36.08 8.97 -4.39
CA SER A 389 -36.23 8.94 -2.92
C SER A 389 -35.77 10.23 -2.26
N THR A 390 -36.28 10.50 -1.05
CA THR A 390 -35.89 11.67 -0.24
C THR A 390 -34.91 11.28 0.87
N LEU A 391 -34.16 12.26 1.37
CA LEU A 391 -33.22 12.04 2.48
C LEU A 391 -33.94 11.52 3.74
N GLU A 392 -35.15 12.02 3.99
CA GLU A 392 -35.99 11.57 5.10
C GLU A 392 -36.39 10.09 4.98
N GLN A 393 -36.72 9.62 3.77
CA GLN A 393 -37.06 8.22 3.53
C GLN A 393 -35.86 7.30 3.82
N MET A 394 -34.67 7.67 3.34
CA MET A 394 -33.44 6.93 3.66
C MET A 394 -33.18 6.92 5.17
N ASN A 395 -33.29 8.08 5.80
CA ASN A 395 -33.08 8.23 7.23
C ASN A 395 -34.03 7.35 8.05
N ALA A 396 -35.31 7.27 7.67
CA ALA A 396 -36.30 6.42 8.33
C ALA A 396 -35.99 4.92 8.16
N LEU A 397 -35.54 4.51 6.98
CA LEU A 397 -35.14 3.11 6.72
C LEU A 397 -33.94 2.71 7.60
N VAL A 398 -32.91 3.55 7.63
CA VAL A 398 -31.67 3.29 8.36
C VAL A 398 -31.90 3.26 9.88
N LYS A 399 -32.72 4.17 10.42
CA LYS A 399 -33.09 4.17 11.84
C LYS A 399 -33.66 2.84 12.33
N LYS A 400 -34.44 2.14 11.49
CA LYS A 400 -34.98 0.82 11.85
C LYS A 400 -33.88 -0.24 12.03
N MET A 401 -32.81 -0.15 11.25
CA MET A 401 -31.64 -1.01 11.41
C MET A 401 -30.82 -0.59 12.65
N GLU A 402 -30.66 0.71 12.91
CA GLU A 402 -29.98 1.22 14.11
C GLU A 402 -30.64 0.74 15.40
N THR A 403 -31.98 0.83 15.49
CA THR A 403 -32.72 0.34 16.65
C THR A 403 -32.49 -1.17 16.87
N TYR A 404 -32.38 -1.94 15.79
CA TYR A 404 -32.06 -3.36 15.88
C TYR A 404 -30.64 -3.60 16.42
N LEU A 405 -29.65 -2.83 15.93
CA LEU A 405 -28.25 -2.95 16.35
C LEU A 405 -28.03 -2.51 17.81
N SER A 406 -28.79 -1.53 18.30
CA SER A 406 -28.71 -1.07 19.71
C SER A 406 -29.06 -2.14 20.75
N GLY A 407 -29.68 -3.25 20.34
CA GLY A 407 -30.03 -4.36 21.25
C GLY A 407 -28.84 -5.25 21.65
N PHE A 408 -27.68 -5.11 21.00
CA PHE A 408 -26.53 -6.00 21.21
C PHE A 408 -25.43 -5.32 22.03
N LYS A 409 -25.06 -5.92 23.16
CA LYS A 409 -24.00 -5.40 24.07
C LYS A 409 -22.60 -5.73 23.58
N GLU A 410 -22.48 -6.69 22.68
CA GLU A 410 -21.24 -7.17 22.07
C GLU A 410 -20.67 -6.16 21.05
N ILE A 411 -21.54 -5.28 20.54
CA ILE A 411 -21.18 -4.16 19.66
C ILE A 411 -20.58 -3.04 20.51
N ARG A 412 -19.32 -2.68 20.23
CA ARG A 412 -18.66 -1.53 20.88
C ARG A 412 -19.30 -0.23 20.41
N GLN A 413 -19.44 -0.10 19.09
CA GLN A 413 -20.10 1.04 18.47
C GLN A 413 -20.57 0.69 17.05
N PHE A 414 -21.64 1.33 16.58
CA PHE A 414 -21.99 1.38 15.16
C PHE A 414 -22.08 2.82 14.69
N GLN A 415 -21.47 3.11 13.55
CA GLN A 415 -21.42 4.44 12.95
C GLN A 415 -22.27 4.45 11.70
N THR A 416 -23.26 5.32 11.66
CA THR A 416 -24.19 5.46 10.54
C THR A 416 -23.92 6.75 9.80
N SER A 417 -23.78 6.67 8.48
CA SER A 417 -23.73 7.81 7.58
C SER A 417 -24.88 7.71 6.58
N VAL A 418 -25.76 8.71 6.57
CA VAL A 418 -26.77 8.92 5.52
C VAL A 418 -26.29 10.08 4.67
N GLU A 419 -25.49 9.77 3.67
CA GLU A 419 -24.81 10.74 2.81
C GLU A 419 -25.77 11.42 1.82
N SER A 420 -26.80 10.69 1.40
CA SER A 420 -27.79 11.20 0.45
C SER A 420 -29.09 10.44 0.57
N ALA A 421 -30.11 10.90 -0.15
CA ALA A 421 -31.38 10.18 -0.28
C ALA A 421 -31.23 8.77 -0.90
N ARG A 422 -30.12 8.50 -1.59
CA ARG A 422 -29.88 7.24 -2.30
C ARG A 422 -28.94 6.30 -1.56
N ARG A 423 -28.09 6.81 -0.67
CA ARG A 423 -27.00 6.03 -0.06
C ARG A 423 -26.90 6.28 1.44
N ALA A 424 -26.80 5.17 2.16
CA ALA A 424 -26.39 5.17 3.55
C ALA A 424 -25.47 3.99 3.83
N SER A 425 -24.63 4.14 4.84
CA SER A 425 -23.72 3.10 5.31
C SER A 425 -23.76 3.01 6.83
N ILE A 426 -23.61 1.80 7.35
CA ILE A 426 -23.47 1.50 8.77
C ILE A 426 -22.20 0.67 8.95
N HIS A 427 -21.28 1.17 9.77
CA HIS A 427 -20.01 0.53 10.11
C HIS A 427 -20.09 0.04 11.56
N ILE A 428 -20.02 -1.28 11.76
CA ILE A 428 -20.24 -1.90 13.08
C ILE A 428 -18.92 -2.43 13.61
N TYR A 429 -18.52 -1.93 14.78
CA TYR A 429 -17.30 -2.28 15.48
C TYR A 429 -17.63 -3.13 16.70
N PHE A 430 -16.94 -4.26 16.85
CA PHE A 430 -17.13 -5.16 17.99
C PHE A 430 -16.21 -4.81 19.16
N THR A 431 -16.57 -5.28 20.35
CA THR A 431 -15.67 -5.26 21.51
C THR A 431 -14.45 -6.17 21.27
N LYS A 432 -13.28 -5.83 21.84
CA LYS A 432 -12.01 -6.58 21.62
C LYS A 432 -12.13 -8.08 21.95
N GLU A 433 -13.00 -8.44 22.91
CA GLU A 433 -13.28 -9.83 23.29
C GLU A 433 -14.10 -10.59 22.23
N HIS A 434 -15.09 -9.93 21.63
CA HIS A 434 -16.05 -10.56 20.72
C HIS A 434 -15.64 -10.48 19.25
N GLN A 435 -14.65 -9.65 18.91
CA GLN A 435 -14.13 -9.47 17.55
C GLN A 435 -13.68 -10.79 16.88
N ARG A 436 -13.17 -11.75 17.66
CA ARG A 436 -12.69 -13.07 17.18
C ARG A 436 -13.60 -14.23 17.58
N SER A 437 -14.78 -13.93 18.12
CA SER A 437 -15.79 -14.93 18.51
C SER A 437 -16.66 -15.33 17.31
N GLY A 438 -17.61 -16.24 17.52
CA GLY A 438 -18.65 -16.57 16.51
C GLY A 438 -19.70 -15.47 16.33
N PHE A 439 -19.76 -14.48 17.23
CA PHE A 439 -20.82 -13.44 17.24
C PHE A 439 -20.90 -12.58 15.97
N PRO A 440 -19.79 -12.09 15.37
CA PRO A 440 -19.88 -11.31 14.13
C PRO A 440 -20.59 -12.05 12.99
N TYR A 441 -20.37 -13.37 12.89
CA TYR A 441 -21.01 -14.22 11.87
C TYR A 441 -22.51 -14.39 12.14
N THR A 442 -22.91 -14.59 13.40
CA THR A 442 -24.34 -14.70 13.76
C THR A 442 -25.05 -13.36 13.61
N LEU A 443 -24.42 -12.25 14.01
CA LEU A 443 -24.95 -10.92 13.80
C LEU A 443 -25.17 -10.65 12.31
N LYS A 444 -24.19 -10.97 11.46
CA LYS A 444 -24.31 -10.84 10.00
C LYS A 444 -25.52 -11.60 9.45
N ALA A 445 -25.68 -12.87 9.81
CA ALA A 445 -26.82 -13.68 9.37
C ALA A 445 -28.17 -13.07 9.81
N ASN A 446 -28.24 -12.60 11.06
CA ASN A 446 -29.45 -11.99 11.59
C ASN A 446 -29.76 -10.63 10.94
N MET A 447 -28.74 -9.83 10.65
CA MET A 447 -28.88 -8.56 9.92
C MET A 447 -29.36 -8.78 8.49
N ILE A 448 -28.89 -9.82 7.81
CA ILE A 448 -29.38 -10.19 6.46
C ILE A 448 -30.88 -10.50 6.52
N SER A 449 -31.30 -11.32 7.48
CA SER A 449 -32.72 -11.62 7.70
C SER A 449 -33.52 -10.34 7.99
N LYS A 450 -32.99 -9.46 8.84
CA LYS A 450 -33.63 -8.18 9.17
C LYS A 450 -33.74 -7.24 7.96
N ALA A 451 -32.68 -7.13 7.16
CA ALA A 451 -32.66 -6.32 5.94
C ALA A 451 -33.72 -6.76 4.93
N LEU A 452 -33.88 -8.07 4.75
CA LEU A 452 -34.93 -8.65 3.91
C LEU A 452 -36.35 -8.35 4.43
N GLN A 453 -36.53 -8.27 5.75
CA GLN A 453 -37.82 -7.91 6.36
C GLN A 453 -38.15 -6.41 6.28
N LEU A 454 -37.13 -5.53 6.36
CA LEU A 454 -37.34 -4.08 6.38
C LEU A 454 -37.96 -3.57 5.07
N GLY A 455 -37.64 -4.23 3.95
CA GLY A 455 -38.14 -3.86 2.63
C GLY A 455 -37.75 -2.44 2.19
N GLY A 456 -38.19 -2.02 1.01
CA GLY A 456 -38.08 -0.64 0.56
C GLY A 456 -36.70 -0.15 0.11
N GLY A 457 -35.63 -0.95 0.22
CA GLY A 457 -34.28 -0.60 -0.25
C GLY A 457 -33.38 -1.81 -0.43
N ASP A 458 -32.32 -1.63 -1.22
CA ASP A 458 -31.26 -2.62 -1.45
C ASP A 458 -30.25 -2.55 -0.29
N TRP A 459 -29.87 -3.70 0.26
CA TRP A 459 -28.91 -3.85 1.34
C TRP A 459 -27.72 -4.73 0.90
N SER A 460 -26.52 -4.26 1.22
CA SER A 460 -25.27 -5.02 1.04
C SER A 460 -24.56 -5.13 2.38
N ILE A 461 -24.33 -6.35 2.86
CA ILE A 461 -23.71 -6.63 4.17
C ILE A 461 -22.45 -7.48 3.98
N TYR A 462 -21.28 -6.97 4.37
CA TYR A 462 -19.97 -7.61 4.19
C TYR A 462 -18.98 -7.19 5.29
N GLY A 463 -17.76 -7.75 5.27
CA GLY A 463 -16.67 -7.35 6.18
C GLY A 463 -16.01 -8.50 6.96
N LEU A 464 -16.57 -9.70 6.88
CA LEU A 464 -15.96 -10.92 7.41
C LEU A 464 -15.25 -11.69 6.27
N GLN A 465 -14.41 -12.66 6.60
CA GLN A 465 -13.62 -13.45 5.62
C GLN A 465 -14.48 -14.39 4.74
N ASP A 466 -15.81 -14.28 4.80
CA ASP A 466 -16.78 -15.05 4.04
C ASP A 466 -17.42 -14.20 2.93
N GLN A 467 -18.24 -14.82 2.06
CA GLN A 467 -18.94 -14.07 1.01
C GLN A 467 -19.93 -13.06 1.61
N GLY A 468 -19.87 -11.81 1.15
CA GLY A 468 -20.86 -10.78 1.49
C GLY A 468 -22.26 -11.14 0.96
N PHE A 469 -23.28 -10.55 1.58
CA PHE A 469 -24.66 -10.60 1.11
C PHE A 469 -24.97 -9.29 0.36
N SER A 470 -25.67 -9.39 -0.76
CA SER A 470 -26.27 -8.25 -1.44
C SER A 470 -27.57 -8.72 -2.07
N ASN A 471 -28.68 -8.02 -1.81
CA ASN A 471 -29.92 -8.17 -2.57
C ASN A 471 -30.06 -7.09 -3.65
N ASN A 472 -29.03 -6.28 -3.87
CA ASN A 472 -29.05 -5.23 -4.87
C ASN A 472 -29.20 -5.86 -6.26
N VAL A 473 -30.28 -5.48 -6.94
CA VAL A 473 -30.58 -5.92 -8.32
C VAL A 473 -29.85 -5.05 -9.35
N ARG A 474 -29.25 -3.91 -8.94
CA ARG A 474 -28.52 -2.99 -9.83
C ARG A 474 -27.12 -3.48 -10.12
N GLU A 475 -26.72 -3.37 -11.38
CA GLU A 475 -25.40 -3.77 -11.88
C GLU A 475 -24.29 -2.83 -11.35
N ASN A 476 -23.13 -3.40 -11.03
CA ASN A 476 -21.92 -2.66 -10.71
C ASN A 476 -21.45 -1.89 -11.96
N ALA A 477 -20.83 -0.70 -11.80
CA ALA A 477 -20.30 0.09 -12.92
C ALA A 477 -19.21 -0.65 -13.71
N GLY A 478 -18.57 -1.65 -13.08
CA GLY A 478 -17.62 -2.56 -13.73
C GLY A 478 -16.21 -2.49 -13.13
N SER A 479 -15.56 -3.65 -13.08
CA SER A 479 -14.20 -3.82 -12.55
C SER A 479 -13.10 -3.37 -13.52
N PHE A 480 -13.36 -3.39 -14.82
CA PHE A 480 -12.41 -2.93 -15.84
C PHE A 480 -12.60 -1.44 -16.10
N ARG A 481 -11.48 -0.70 -16.09
CA ARG A 481 -11.46 0.76 -16.07
C ARG A 481 -10.53 1.30 -17.14
N VAL A 482 -11.01 2.24 -17.95
CA VAL A 482 -10.26 2.90 -19.02
C VAL A 482 -10.38 4.41 -18.88
N LYS A 483 -9.26 5.12 -18.87
CA LYS A 483 -9.21 6.58 -18.97
C LYS A 483 -8.92 6.98 -20.41
N MET A 484 -9.70 7.91 -20.93
CA MET A 484 -9.46 8.56 -22.20
C MET A 484 -9.14 10.03 -21.97
N TYR A 485 -8.14 10.53 -22.68
CA TYR A 485 -7.67 11.91 -22.62
C TYR A 485 -7.79 12.59 -23.98
N GLY A 486 -8.11 13.89 -23.99
CA GLY A 486 -8.17 14.71 -25.20
C GLY A 486 -8.32 16.20 -24.91
N TYR A 487 -8.05 17.06 -25.90
CA TYR A 487 -8.12 18.52 -25.73
C TYR A 487 -9.48 19.13 -26.08
N ASN A 488 -10.34 18.40 -26.80
CA ASN A 488 -11.72 18.80 -27.09
C ASN A 488 -12.68 17.79 -26.48
N TYR A 489 -13.60 18.26 -25.62
CA TYR A 489 -14.53 17.40 -24.88
C TYR A 489 -15.53 16.69 -25.80
N ASP A 490 -16.12 17.40 -26.76
CA ASP A 490 -17.14 16.82 -27.64
C ASP A 490 -16.53 15.74 -28.55
N GLU A 491 -15.34 15.99 -29.08
CA GLU A 491 -14.61 15.00 -29.87
C GLU A 491 -14.14 13.83 -29.01
N LEU A 492 -13.64 14.09 -27.80
CA LEU A 492 -13.26 13.04 -26.85
C LEU A 492 -14.44 12.14 -26.52
N TYR A 493 -15.63 12.71 -26.31
CA TYR A 493 -16.86 11.96 -26.05
C TYR A 493 -17.27 11.10 -27.25
N ALA A 494 -17.20 11.66 -28.47
CA ALA A 494 -17.47 10.90 -29.68
C ALA A 494 -16.50 9.71 -29.87
N GLN A 495 -15.21 9.89 -29.53
CA GLN A 495 -14.25 8.78 -29.54
C GLN A 495 -14.53 7.76 -28.42
N ALA A 496 -14.94 8.23 -27.23
CA ALA A 496 -15.35 7.36 -26.14
C ALA A 496 -16.56 6.49 -26.50
N GLU A 497 -17.54 7.03 -27.23
CA GLU A 497 -18.66 6.23 -27.75
C GLU A 497 -18.22 5.16 -28.74
N LYS A 498 -17.27 5.46 -29.63
CA LYS A 498 -16.71 4.44 -30.54
C LYS A 498 -16.00 3.32 -29.78
N LEU A 499 -15.24 3.66 -28.74
CA LEU A 499 -14.62 2.66 -27.88
C LEU A 499 -15.66 1.83 -27.12
N LYS A 500 -16.72 2.48 -26.63
CA LYS A 500 -17.87 1.83 -25.99
C LYS A 500 -18.51 0.81 -26.94
N GLU A 501 -18.78 1.17 -28.19
CA GLU A 501 -19.34 0.27 -29.20
C GLU A 501 -18.42 -0.92 -29.47
N LYS A 502 -17.10 -0.68 -29.62
CA LYS A 502 -16.11 -1.74 -29.80
C LYS A 502 -16.13 -2.72 -28.63
N LEU A 503 -16.14 -2.22 -27.39
CA LEU A 503 -16.17 -3.06 -26.19
C LEU A 503 -17.48 -3.87 -26.11
N LEU A 504 -18.63 -3.25 -26.43
CA LEU A 504 -19.94 -3.93 -26.47
C LEU A 504 -20.05 -5.00 -27.57
N SER A 505 -19.20 -4.96 -28.61
CA SER A 505 -19.15 -6.01 -29.63
C SER A 505 -18.72 -7.38 -29.06
N HIS A 506 -18.03 -7.39 -27.92
CA HIS A 506 -17.64 -8.62 -27.24
C HIS A 506 -18.81 -9.22 -26.47
N ARG A 507 -19.22 -10.45 -26.81
CA ARG A 507 -20.30 -11.18 -26.13
C ARG A 507 -20.16 -11.32 -24.60
N ARG A 508 -18.95 -11.15 -24.06
CA ARG A 508 -18.64 -11.24 -22.62
C ARG A 508 -18.68 -9.89 -21.91
N ILE A 509 -18.97 -8.81 -22.62
CA ILE A 509 -19.16 -7.45 -22.11
C ILE A 509 -20.61 -7.09 -22.42
N ARG A 510 -21.44 -6.91 -21.40
CA ARG A 510 -22.87 -6.62 -21.58
C ARG A 510 -23.16 -5.13 -21.65
N GLU A 511 -22.43 -4.36 -20.86
CA GLU A 511 -22.64 -2.93 -20.71
C GLU A 511 -21.29 -2.24 -20.51
N VAL A 512 -21.22 -0.99 -20.98
CA VAL A 512 -20.08 -0.10 -20.80
C VAL A 512 -20.63 1.29 -20.44
N THR A 513 -20.18 1.83 -19.32
CA THR A 513 -20.56 3.16 -18.82
C THR A 513 -19.50 4.19 -19.19
N ILE A 514 -19.90 5.46 -19.39
CA ILE A 514 -19.00 6.60 -19.63
C ILE A 514 -19.29 7.64 -18.55
N GLY A 515 -18.28 7.98 -17.77
CA GLY A 515 -18.33 9.02 -16.74
C GLY A 515 -17.14 9.98 -16.82
N SER A 516 -17.14 10.99 -15.96
CA SER A 516 -16.01 11.91 -15.78
C SER A 516 -14.97 11.39 -14.78
N ASP A 517 -15.41 10.52 -13.88
CA ASP A 517 -14.58 9.76 -12.95
C ASP A 517 -15.09 8.32 -12.84
N PHE A 518 -14.27 7.45 -12.24
CA PHE A 518 -14.66 6.09 -11.94
C PHE A 518 -15.57 6.03 -10.73
N SER A 519 -16.65 5.28 -10.85
CA SER A 519 -17.58 5.02 -9.76
C SER A 519 -17.58 3.54 -9.43
N TRP A 520 -17.76 3.22 -8.15
CA TRP A 520 -18.05 1.86 -7.70
C TRP A 520 -19.51 1.44 -7.95
N TRP A 521 -20.34 2.40 -8.34
CA TRP A 521 -21.77 2.24 -8.51
C TRP A 521 -22.20 2.78 -9.86
N LYS A 522 -23.07 2.06 -10.56
CA LYS A 522 -23.70 2.58 -11.78
C LYS A 522 -24.55 3.78 -11.40
N ASP A 523 -24.19 4.96 -11.90
CA ASP A 523 -24.92 6.17 -11.58
C ASP A 523 -26.04 6.39 -12.60
N ASP A 524 -27.22 5.83 -12.33
CA ASP A 524 -28.42 6.02 -13.18
C ASP A 524 -29.01 7.44 -13.06
N TYR A 525 -28.19 8.43 -12.68
CA TYR A 525 -28.64 9.79 -12.53
C TYR A 525 -29.02 10.38 -13.88
N THR A 526 -30.29 10.79 -13.96
CA THR A 526 -30.89 11.33 -15.16
C THR A 526 -31.29 12.77 -14.91
N GLU A 527 -30.79 13.68 -15.74
CA GLU A 527 -31.22 15.08 -15.73
C GLU A 527 -32.15 15.36 -16.89
N PHE A 528 -32.95 16.43 -16.73
CA PHE A 528 -33.63 17.05 -17.85
C PHE A 528 -32.63 17.91 -18.61
N TYR A 529 -32.23 17.44 -19.79
CA TYR A 529 -31.35 18.13 -20.70
C TYR A 529 -32.18 18.96 -21.67
N PHE A 530 -31.91 20.27 -21.72
CA PHE A 530 -32.50 21.19 -22.69
C PHE A 530 -31.63 21.21 -23.94
N ASN A 531 -32.01 20.41 -24.94
CA ASN A 531 -31.37 20.45 -26.24
C ASN A 531 -31.92 21.64 -27.03
N LEU A 532 -31.20 22.75 -26.94
CA LEU A 532 -31.55 24.01 -27.57
C LEU A 532 -31.46 23.91 -29.10
N ASP A 533 -32.53 24.28 -29.80
CA ASP A 533 -32.49 24.43 -31.26
C ASP A 533 -31.78 25.73 -31.63
N LYS A 534 -30.46 25.64 -31.81
CA LYS A 534 -29.59 26.77 -32.12
C LYS A 534 -30.02 27.49 -33.41
N ARG A 535 -30.60 26.78 -34.37
CA ARG A 535 -31.01 27.37 -35.66
C ARG A 535 -32.28 28.19 -35.46
N ARG A 536 -33.30 27.62 -34.82
CA ARG A 536 -34.56 28.32 -34.53
C ARG A 536 -34.36 29.52 -33.61
N MET A 537 -33.53 29.35 -32.58
CA MET A 537 -33.16 30.43 -31.66
C MET A 537 -32.41 31.58 -32.36
N ALA A 538 -31.57 31.28 -33.34
CA ALA A 538 -30.86 32.29 -34.14
C ALA A 538 -31.81 33.06 -35.07
N GLU A 539 -32.78 32.39 -35.70
CA GLU A 539 -33.81 33.02 -36.54
C GLU A 539 -34.65 34.06 -35.77
N GLU A 540 -35.00 33.75 -34.52
CA GLU A 540 -35.79 34.65 -33.66
C GLU A 540 -34.91 35.64 -32.86
N GLY A 541 -33.58 35.60 -33.03
CA GLY A 541 -32.64 36.50 -32.34
C GLY A 541 -32.59 36.30 -30.82
N ILE A 542 -32.85 35.08 -30.32
CA ILE A 542 -32.88 34.77 -28.88
C ILE A 542 -31.64 33.98 -28.51
N GLY A 543 -30.74 34.59 -27.73
CA GLY A 543 -29.63 33.87 -27.11
C GLY A 543 -30.08 33.03 -25.91
N ALA A 544 -29.32 31.96 -25.59
CA ALA A 544 -29.59 31.09 -24.44
C ALA A 544 -29.70 31.87 -23.11
N GLY A 545 -28.85 32.88 -22.90
CA GLY A 545 -28.91 33.74 -21.71
C GLY A 545 -30.28 34.44 -21.57
N ARG A 546 -30.83 34.94 -22.68
CA ARG A 546 -32.14 35.63 -22.68
C ARG A 546 -33.29 34.65 -22.42
N LEU A 547 -33.22 33.45 -23.01
CA LEU A 547 -34.16 32.36 -22.76
C LEU A 547 -34.21 32.00 -21.26
N PHE A 548 -33.06 31.69 -20.66
CA PHE A 548 -33.00 31.33 -19.25
C PHE A 548 -33.38 32.49 -18.33
N SER A 549 -33.02 33.73 -18.67
CA SER A 549 -33.47 34.91 -17.92
C SER A 549 -34.99 35.11 -17.91
N ALA A 550 -35.70 34.69 -18.97
CA ALA A 550 -37.17 34.76 -19.03
C ALA A 550 -37.86 33.67 -18.20
N ILE A 551 -37.26 32.47 -18.14
CA ILE A 551 -37.84 31.30 -17.45
C ILE A 551 -37.50 31.30 -15.96
N ARG A 552 -36.30 31.77 -15.59
CA ARG A 552 -35.75 31.75 -14.22
C ARG A 552 -36.66 32.37 -13.15
N PRO A 553 -37.38 33.48 -13.37
CA PRO A 553 -38.28 34.06 -12.36
C PRO A 553 -39.47 33.17 -11.98
N VAL A 554 -39.92 32.30 -12.90
CA VAL A 554 -41.09 31.44 -12.68
C VAL A 554 -40.68 30.09 -12.08
N TYR A 555 -39.60 29.50 -12.60
CA TYR A 555 -39.18 28.14 -12.24
C TYR A 555 -37.96 28.06 -11.32
N GLY A 556 -37.33 29.21 -11.00
CA GLY A 556 -36.16 29.28 -10.12
C GLY A 556 -36.46 28.85 -8.69
N ARG A 557 -35.66 27.93 -8.16
CA ARG A 557 -35.72 27.44 -6.77
C ARG A 557 -34.35 27.49 -6.12
N ASN A 558 -34.33 27.80 -4.82
CA ASN A 558 -33.13 27.79 -3.97
C ASN A 558 -31.95 28.57 -4.56
N MET A 559 -32.24 29.65 -5.28
CA MET A 559 -31.21 30.43 -5.97
C MET A 559 -30.43 31.24 -4.95
N GLU A 560 -29.15 30.95 -4.77
CA GLU A 560 -28.27 31.76 -3.94
C GLU A 560 -28.11 33.15 -4.59
N ILE A 561 -28.62 34.19 -3.92
CA ILE A 561 -28.61 35.58 -4.42
C ILE A 561 -27.67 36.50 -3.62
N GLY A 562 -27.13 36.03 -2.50
CA GLY A 562 -26.18 36.76 -1.69
C GLY A 562 -26.00 36.16 -0.30
N SER A 563 -25.31 36.89 0.57
CA SER A 563 -25.09 36.51 1.97
C SER A 563 -25.13 37.71 2.90
N VAL A 564 -25.46 37.48 4.18
CA VAL A 564 -25.50 38.50 5.23
C VAL A 564 -24.59 38.07 6.37
N VAL A 565 -23.78 39.00 6.86
CA VAL A 565 -22.91 38.78 8.02
C VAL A 565 -23.68 39.12 9.29
N THR A 566 -23.97 38.10 10.09
CA THR A 566 -24.56 38.19 11.43
C THR A 566 -23.49 38.04 12.51
N GLU A 567 -23.84 38.19 13.78
CA GLU A 567 -22.91 37.96 14.91
C GLU A 567 -22.50 36.48 15.03
N GLU A 568 -23.34 35.57 14.51
CA GLU A 568 -23.16 34.11 14.57
C GLU A 568 -22.42 33.56 13.33
N GLY A 569 -22.17 34.39 12.32
CA GLY A 569 -21.46 34.00 11.09
C GLY A 569 -22.03 34.61 9.83
N THR A 570 -21.77 33.98 8.68
CA THR A 570 -22.30 34.42 7.39
C THR A 570 -23.47 33.53 6.99
N GLU A 571 -24.65 34.11 6.82
CA GLU A 571 -25.87 33.43 6.39
C GLU A 571 -26.09 33.62 4.88
N LYS A 572 -26.53 32.57 4.18
CA LYS A 572 -26.85 32.64 2.74
C LYS A 572 -28.30 33.06 2.52
N ILE A 573 -28.53 33.98 1.58
CA ILE A 573 -29.87 34.33 1.10
C ILE A 573 -30.18 33.49 -0.13
N LYS A 574 -31.23 32.68 -0.05
CA LYS A 574 -31.78 31.91 -1.17
C LYS A 574 -33.13 32.48 -1.58
N LEU A 575 -33.33 32.63 -2.89
CA LEU A 575 -34.59 33.06 -3.50
C LEU A 575 -35.25 31.89 -4.21
N SER A 576 -36.52 31.65 -3.90
CA SER A 576 -37.36 30.65 -4.56
C SER A 576 -38.62 31.34 -5.07
N SER A 577 -39.01 31.02 -6.31
CA SER A 577 -40.27 31.50 -6.86
C SER A 577 -41.43 30.71 -6.27
N ARG A 578 -42.46 31.41 -5.78
CA ARG A 578 -43.70 30.79 -5.28
C ARG A 578 -44.38 29.96 -6.37
N GLN A 579 -44.32 30.40 -7.62
CA GLN A 579 -44.92 29.73 -8.77
C GLN A 579 -44.23 28.42 -9.13
N SER A 580 -42.96 28.28 -8.74
CA SER A 580 -42.20 27.06 -9.05
C SER A 580 -42.79 25.85 -8.35
N GLU A 581 -43.42 25.97 -7.18
CA GLU A 581 -44.05 24.88 -6.43
C GLU A 581 -45.31 24.34 -7.11
N GLU A 582 -46.00 25.19 -7.87
CA GLU A 582 -47.28 24.89 -8.51
C GLU A 582 -47.11 24.38 -9.95
N ARG A 583 -45.93 24.57 -10.58
CA ARG A 583 -45.69 24.25 -11.99
C ARG A 583 -44.64 23.15 -12.15
N ASP A 584 -44.99 22.15 -12.94
CA ASP A 584 -44.14 21.00 -13.25
C ASP A 584 -43.32 21.19 -14.54
N VAL A 585 -42.57 20.15 -14.93
CA VAL A 585 -41.74 20.17 -16.15
C VAL A 585 -42.60 20.32 -17.41
N TRP A 586 -43.81 19.76 -17.41
CA TRP A 586 -44.74 19.91 -18.53
C TRP A 586 -45.17 21.37 -18.69
N ALA A 587 -45.51 22.03 -17.58
CA ALA A 587 -45.85 23.45 -17.59
C ALA A 587 -44.67 24.29 -18.11
N MET A 588 -43.44 23.96 -17.76
CA MET A 588 -42.23 24.63 -18.28
C MET A 588 -42.08 24.49 -19.80
N GLN A 589 -42.46 23.35 -20.38
CA GLN A 589 -42.38 23.11 -21.83
C GLN A 589 -43.45 23.86 -22.64
N HIS A 590 -44.66 23.99 -22.09
CA HIS A 590 -45.84 24.37 -22.85
C HIS A 590 -46.47 25.71 -22.46
N TYR A 591 -46.14 26.26 -21.28
CA TYR A 591 -46.60 27.61 -20.93
C TYR A 591 -45.79 28.66 -21.69
N PRO A 592 -46.47 29.66 -22.28
CA PRO A 592 -45.80 30.76 -22.95
C PRO A 592 -45.03 31.61 -21.92
N PHE A 593 -43.84 32.05 -22.31
CA PHE A 593 -43.08 33.08 -21.62
C PHE A 593 -42.68 34.17 -22.62
N GLU A 594 -42.57 35.40 -22.14
CA GLU A 594 -42.18 36.52 -22.98
C GLU A 594 -40.65 36.59 -23.09
N ALA A 595 -40.12 36.53 -24.31
CA ALA A 595 -38.71 36.76 -24.58
C ALA A 595 -38.57 37.63 -25.83
N GLY A 596 -37.97 38.81 -25.70
CA GLY A 596 -37.79 39.70 -26.87
C GLY A 596 -39.07 40.33 -27.41
N GLY A 597 -40.11 40.49 -26.58
CA GLY A 597 -41.37 41.14 -26.96
C GLY A 597 -42.34 40.24 -27.73
N LYS A 598 -42.05 38.94 -27.82
CA LYS A 598 -42.96 37.89 -28.29
C LYS A 598 -43.07 36.80 -27.24
N GLU A 599 -44.19 36.09 -27.24
CA GLU A 599 -44.40 34.91 -26.42
C GLU A 599 -43.88 33.66 -27.15
N TYR A 600 -43.13 32.84 -26.43
CA TYR A 600 -42.62 31.56 -26.92
C TYR A 600 -42.95 30.45 -25.94
N LYS A 601 -43.11 29.24 -26.46
CA LYS A 601 -43.09 28.02 -25.64
C LYS A 601 -41.68 27.44 -25.65
N LEU A 602 -41.24 26.87 -24.53
CA LEU A 602 -39.91 26.29 -24.48
C LEU A 602 -39.77 25.12 -25.46
N SER A 603 -40.86 24.36 -25.67
CA SER A 603 -40.93 23.29 -26.68
C SER A 603 -40.71 23.74 -28.13
N GLU A 604 -40.88 25.03 -28.44
CA GLU A 604 -40.62 25.60 -29.78
C GLU A 604 -39.13 25.95 -29.98
N LEU A 605 -38.38 26.12 -28.89
CA LEU A 605 -36.98 26.56 -28.90
C LEU A 605 -36.01 25.50 -28.40
N ALA A 606 -36.49 24.49 -27.67
CA ALA A 606 -35.69 23.44 -27.07
C ALA A 606 -36.49 22.14 -26.91
N THR A 607 -35.83 21.01 -27.14
CA THR A 607 -36.36 19.70 -26.76
C THR A 607 -35.85 19.36 -25.36
N VAL A 608 -36.75 19.00 -24.44
CA VAL A 608 -36.37 18.58 -23.09
C VAL A 608 -36.38 17.06 -23.06
N GLU A 609 -35.22 16.47 -22.88
CA GLU A 609 -35.06 15.02 -22.83
C GLU A 609 -34.46 14.62 -21.50
N LYS A 610 -34.88 13.47 -20.98
CA LYS A 610 -34.30 12.90 -19.76
C LYS A 610 -33.14 12.01 -20.17
N ARG A 611 -31.90 12.42 -19.89
CA ARG A 611 -30.69 11.65 -20.28
C ARG A 611 -29.70 11.50 -19.13
N GLN A 612 -28.90 10.46 -19.20
CA GLN A 612 -27.79 10.22 -18.28
C GLN A 612 -26.60 11.07 -18.71
N MET A 613 -26.10 11.90 -17.81
CA MET A 613 -25.08 12.92 -18.08
C MET A 613 -23.95 12.80 -17.05
N PRO A 614 -22.67 12.88 -17.46
CA PRO A 614 -21.59 13.05 -16.50
C PRO A 614 -21.82 14.36 -15.74
N GLN A 615 -21.90 14.29 -14.41
CA GLN A 615 -22.20 15.47 -13.57
C GLN A 615 -21.07 16.52 -13.56
N GLU A 616 -19.88 16.14 -14.01
CA GLU A 616 -18.69 16.97 -13.90
C GLU A 616 -17.84 16.89 -15.17
N VAL A 617 -17.09 17.95 -15.44
CA VAL A 617 -16.09 17.96 -16.51
C VAL A 617 -14.72 17.80 -15.87
N ALA A 618 -14.19 16.57 -15.91
CA ALA A 618 -12.89 16.27 -15.34
C ALA A 618 -11.75 16.65 -16.28
N LYS A 619 -10.69 17.23 -15.72
CA LYS A 619 -9.44 17.52 -16.43
C LYS A 619 -8.24 17.03 -15.64
N GLU A 620 -7.23 16.53 -16.34
CA GLU A 620 -5.95 16.10 -15.79
C GLU A 620 -4.85 16.64 -16.69
N ASN A 621 -3.86 17.36 -16.13
CA ASN A 621 -2.79 17.99 -16.90
C ASN A 621 -3.30 18.81 -18.12
N GLN A 622 -4.39 19.58 -17.91
CA GLN A 622 -5.09 20.39 -18.92
C GLN A 622 -5.79 19.63 -20.06
N GLN A 623 -5.78 18.29 -20.06
CA GLN A 623 -6.58 17.47 -20.98
C GLN A 623 -7.92 17.12 -20.34
N TYR A 624 -8.99 17.11 -21.12
CA TYR A 624 -10.26 16.52 -20.71
C TYR A 624 -10.09 15.02 -20.48
N ARG A 625 -10.79 14.51 -19.47
CA ARG A 625 -10.74 13.10 -19.07
C ARG A 625 -12.14 12.50 -19.11
N LEU A 626 -12.27 11.37 -19.78
CA LEU A 626 -13.45 10.50 -19.72
C LEU A 626 -13.05 9.12 -19.22
N CYS A 627 -13.91 8.52 -18.41
CA CYS A 627 -13.70 7.26 -17.75
C CYS A 627 -14.73 6.24 -18.27
N LEU A 628 -14.27 5.18 -18.93
CA LEU A 628 -15.11 4.07 -19.35
C LEU A 628 -14.97 2.91 -18.36
N GLN A 629 -16.09 2.35 -17.93
CA GLN A 629 -16.10 1.17 -17.05
C GLN A 629 -17.00 0.07 -17.58
N TYR A 630 -16.58 -1.17 -17.40
CA TYR A 630 -17.37 -2.33 -17.77
C TYR A 630 -16.99 -3.57 -16.96
N GLU A 631 -17.87 -4.56 -16.96
CA GLU A 631 -17.62 -5.86 -16.37
C GLU A 631 -17.35 -6.91 -17.46
N TYR A 632 -16.34 -7.76 -17.25
CA TYR A 632 -16.03 -8.86 -18.15
C TYR A 632 -16.45 -10.19 -17.54
N ILE A 633 -17.30 -10.93 -18.25
CA ILE A 633 -17.76 -12.26 -17.83
C ILE A 633 -16.64 -13.28 -18.12
N GLY A 634 -15.78 -13.53 -17.13
CA GLY A 634 -14.71 -14.52 -17.20
C GLY A 634 -13.59 -14.28 -16.18
N SER A 635 -12.43 -14.92 -16.36
CA SER A 635 -11.27 -14.68 -15.50
C SER A 635 -10.67 -13.29 -15.74
N SER A 636 -10.28 -12.60 -14.66
CA SER A 636 -9.68 -11.25 -14.74
C SER A 636 -8.48 -11.15 -15.69
N GLU A 637 -7.60 -12.17 -15.73
CA GLU A 637 -6.46 -12.21 -16.68
C GLU A 637 -6.89 -12.16 -18.15
N GLN A 638 -7.95 -12.89 -18.52
CA GLN A 638 -8.48 -12.88 -19.89
C GLN A 638 -9.07 -11.51 -20.24
N GLY A 639 -9.80 -10.90 -19.30
CA GLY A 639 -10.32 -9.55 -19.46
C GLY A 639 -9.20 -8.52 -19.65
N ASN A 640 -8.11 -8.61 -18.89
CA ASN A 640 -6.95 -7.72 -19.03
C ASN A 640 -6.22 -7.90 -20.36
N LYS A 641 -6.08 -9.15 -20.83
CA LYS A 641 -5.50 -9.44 -22.16
C LYS A 641 -6.36 -8.84 -23.28
N LEU A 642 -7.68 -9.00 -23.19
CA LEU A 642 -8.64 -8.43 -24.15
C LEU A 642 -8.56 -6.90 -24.17
N LEU A 643 -8.68 -6.27 -23.00
CA LEU A 643 -8.63 -4.83 -22.85
C LEU A 643 -7.33 -4.24 -23.44
N LYS A 644 -6.20 -4.86 -23.12
CA LYS A 644 -4.90 -4.43 -23.62
C LYS A 644 -4.86 -4.44 -25.15
N LYS A 645 -5.35 -5.52 -25.76
CA LYS A 645 -5.41 -5.66 -27.22
C LYS A 645 -6.31 -4.59 -27.83
N ASP A 646 -7.50 -4.39 -27.28
CA ASP A 646 -8.48 -3.44 -27.82
C ASP A 646 -7.97 -1.99 -27.75
N LEU A 647 -7.29 -1.64 -26.65
CA LEU A 647 -6.67 -0.32 -26.47
C LEU A 647 -5.46 -0.10 -27.38
N GLU A 648 -4.61 -1.10 -27.59
CA GLU A 648 -3.47 -0.98 -28.51
C GLU A 648 -3.94 -0.73 -29.95
N GLU A 649 -4.96 -1.47 -30.38
CA GLU A 649 -5.59 -1.26 -31.69
C GLU A 649 -6.31 0.10 -31.76
N PHE A 650 -7.07 0.47 -30.72
CA PHE A 650 -7.84 1.72 -30.72
C PHE A 650 -6.94 2.96 -30.68
N ASN A 651 -5.87 2.94 -29.89
CA ASN A 651 -4.88 4.03 -29.88
C ASN A 651 -4.18 4.21 -31.25
N GLY A 652 -4.10 3.17 -32.08
CA GLY A 652 -3.58 3.28 -33.45
C GLY A 652 -4.48 4.11 -34.37
N PHE A 653 -5.77 4.20 -34.07
CA PHE A 653 -6.77 4.96 -34.85
C PHE A 653 -7.13 6.31 -34.23
N LEU A 654 -6.66 6.61 -33.02
CA LEU A 654 -6.97 7.86 -32.35
C LEU A 654 -6.27 9.05 -33.02
N PRO A 655 -6.92 10.22 -33.13
CA PRO A 655 -6.28 11.43 -33.60
C PRO A 655 -5.12 11.84 -32.68
N MET A 656 -4.18 12.61 -33.22
CA MET A 656 -3.10 13.19 -32.42
C MET A 656 -3.66 14.02 -31.25
N GLY A 657 -3.11 13.81 -30.05
CA GLY A 657 -3.57 14.47 -28.83
C GLY A 657 -4.66 13.72 -28.06
N TYR A 658 -5.12 12.56 -28.57
CA TYR A 658 -6.05 11.67 -27.87
C TYR A 658 -5.33 10.39 -27.43
N THR A 659 -5.60 9.92 -26.22
CA THR A 659 -5.04 8.65 -25.74
C THR A 659 -6.06 7.90 -24.89
N ALA A 660 -6.03 6.57 -24.96
CA ALA A 660 -6.84 5.68 -24.13
C ALA A 660 -5.93 4.72 -23.35
N GLN A 661 -6.06 4.70 -22.03
CA GLN A 661 -5.19 3.94 -21.13
C GLN A 661 -6.03 3.14 -20.13
N ALA A 662 -5.67 1.89 -19.89
CA ALA A 662 -6.27 1.10 -18.81
C ALA A 662 -5.77 1.61 -17.46
N GLU A 663 -6.68 1.80 -16.50
CA GLU A 663 -6.28 2.12 -15.13
C GLU A 663 -5.89 0.81 -14.41
N GLY A 664 -4.60 0.62 -14.18
CA GLY A 664 -4.07 -0.48 -13.36
C GLY A 664 -3.91 -0.03 -11.92
N TYR A 665 -4.74 -0.55 -11.00
CA TYR A 665 -4.67 -0.21 -9.57
C TYR A 665 -3.54 -0.94 -8.81
N ASN A 666 -2.93 -1.96 -9.42
CA ASN A 666 -1.99 -2.83 -8.71
C ASN A 666 -0.54 -2.58 -9.13
N TRP A 667 0.30 -2.27 -8.14
CA TRP A 667 1.73 -2.50 -8.25
C TRP A 667 1.94 -3.99 -8.57
N SER A 668 2.45 -4.27 -9.77
CA SER A 668 2.80 -5.62 -10.20
C SER A 668 4.27 -5.67 -10.56
N TRP A 669 4.91 -6.72 -10.09
CA TRP A 669 6.27 -7.06 -10.45
C TRP A 669 6.31 -7.40 -11.95
N GLY A 670 7.08 -6.62 -12.72
CA GLY A 670 7.16 -6.79 -14.18
C GLY A 670 6.13 -5.99 -15.00
N GLY A 671 5.57 -4.91 -14.45
CA GLY A 671 4.88 -3.89 -15.26
C GLY A 671 5.74 -3.35 -16.42
N LYS A 672 5.09 -2.71 -17.42
CA LYS A 672 5.62 -2.35 -18.76
C LYS A 672 7.04 -1.75 -18.82
N ASP A 673 7.55 -1.18 -17.74
CA ASP A 673 8.76 -0.37 -17.75
C ASP A 673 10.09 -1.13 -17.57
N ASN A 674 10.07 -2.43 -17.20
CA ASN A 674 11.27 -3.27 -16.97
C ASN A 674 12.36 -2.64 -16.08
N ARG A 675 12.06 -1.53 -15.38
CA ARG A 675 13.03 -0.73 -14.61
C ARG A 675 13.59 -1.54 -13.45
N GLN A 676 12.74 -2.31 -12.79
CA GLN A 676 13.13 -3.15 -11.64
C GLN A 676 14.20 -4.18 -12.00
N TYR A 677 14.07 -4.86 -13.15
CA TYR A 677 15.08 -5.81 -13.64
C TYR A 677 16.39 -5.11 -14.03
N ARG A 678 16.32 -3.92 -14.61
CA ARG A 678 17.50 -3.10 -14.89
C ARG A 678 18.23 -2.71 -13.60
N LEU A 679 17.50 -2.33 -12.55
CA LEU A 679 18.06 -2.00 -11.25
C LEU A 679 18.75 -3.22 -10.60
N LEU A 680 18.17 -4.42 -10.67
CA LEU A 680 18.82 -5.65 -10.21
C LEU A 680 20.12 -5.96 -10.96
N LEU A 681 20.17 -5.71 -12.27
CA LEU A 681 21.40 -5.86 -13.05
C LEU A 681 22.47 -4.89 -12.57
N ILE A 682 22.10 -3.65 -12.24
CA ILE A 682 23.01 -2.66 -11.64
C ILE A 682 23.53 -3.16 -10.28
N VAL A 683 22.70 -3.79 -9.42
CA VAL A 683 23.15 -4.39 -8.15
C VAL A 683 24.28 -5.39 -8.43
N ILE A 684 24.05 -6.31 -9.36
CA ILE A 684 25.00 -7.37 -9.71
C ILE A 684 26.29 -6.76 -10.30
N ALA A 685 26.18 -5.71 -11.11
CA ALA A 685 27.32 -5.01 -11.66
C ALA A 685 28.16 -4.33 -10.57
N ILE A 686 27.54 -3.65 -9.61
CA ILE A 686 28.24 -3.03 -8.47
C ILE A 686 28.99 -4.10 -7.66
N ILE A 687 28.32 -5.22 -7.36
CA ILE A 687 28.94 -6.36 -6.66
C ILE A 687 30.13 -6.91 -7.45
N PHE A 688 29.98 -7.06 -8.77
CA PHE A 688 31.04 -7.55 -9.66
C PHE A 688 32.27 -6.65 -9.60
N PHE A 689 32.11 -5.32 -9.72
CA PHE A 689 33.25 -4.40 -9.72
C PHE A 689 33.95 -4.32 -8.37
N ILE A 690 33.20 -4.23 -7.25
CA ILE A 690 33.79 -4.16 -5.91
C ILE A 690 34.61 -5.43 -5.62
N THR A 691 34.06 -6.61 -5.94
CA THR A 691 34.75 -7.88 -5.71
C THR A 691 35.92 -8.08 -6.69
N SER A 692 35.81 -7.60 -7.94
CA SER A 692 36.92 -7.63 -8.91
C SER A 692 38.11 -6.84 -8.41
N ILE A 693 37.87 -5.63 -7.89
CA ILE A 693 38.89 -4.75 -7.33
C ILE A 693 39.52 -5.40 -6.09
N LEU A 694 38.72 -5.97 -5.19
CA LEU A 694 39.23 -6.63 -3.98
C LEU A 694 40.18 -7.79 -4.30
N PHE A 695 39.77 -8.67 -5.20
CA PHE A 695 40.49 -9.91 -5.49
C PHE A 695 41.54 -9.77 -6.59
N ASN A 696 41.59 -8.60 -7.25
CA ASN A 696 42.40 -8.37 -8.45
C ASN A 696 42.21 -9.50 -9.48
N SER A 697 40.96 -9.89 -9.72
CA SER A 697 40.59 -11.02 -10.57
C SER A 697 39.18 -10.86 -11.11
N LEU A 698 38.97 -11.13 -12.40
CA LEU A 698 37.65 -11.11 -13.04
C LEU A 698 36.89 -12.45 -12.92
N LYS A 699 37.58 -13.55 -12.57
CA LYS A 699 36.96 -14.89 -12.47
C LYS A 699 36.34 -15.16 -11.10
N GLN A 700 36.98 -14.67 -10.05
CA GLN A 700 36.55 -14.86 -8.66
C GLN A 700 35.18 -14.22 -8.34
N PRO A 701 34.88 -12.99 -8.82
CA PRO A 701 33.56 -12.36 -8.71
C PRO A 701 32.41 -13.19 -9.27
N LEU A 702 32.62 -13.91 -10.39
CA LEU A 702 31.58 -14.74 -11.00
C LEU A 702 31.15 -15.88 -10.07
N ALA A 703 32.09 -16.45 -9.30
CA ALA A 703 31.76 -17.46 -8.31
C ALA A 703 30.89 -16.91 -7.16
N ILE A 704 31.11 -15.65 -6.78
CA ILE A 704 30.32 -14.96 -5.76
C ILE A 704 28.90 -14.68 -6.28
N ILE A 705 28.77 -14.16 -7.51
CA ILE A 705 27.47 -13.87 -8.11
C ILE A 705 26.63 -15.14 -8.29
N PHE A 706 27.26 -16.28 -8.60
CA PHE A 706 26.57 -17.56 -8.73
C PHE A 706 25.90 -18.04 -7.42
N VAL A 707 26.35 -17.56 -6.25
CA VAL A 707 25.73 -17.88 -4.95
C VAL A 707 24.42 -17.12 -4.75
N ILE A 708 24.23 -15.97 -5.40
CA ILE A 708 23.04 -15.13 -5.21
C ILE A 708 21.76 -15.89 -5.60
N PRO A 709 21.60 -16.48 -6.81
CA PRO A 709 20.42 -17.29 -7.14
C PRO A 709 20.17 -18.45 -6.17
N VAL A 710 21.24 -19.11 -5.71
CA VAL A 710 21.13 -20.21 -4.74
C VAL A 710 20.53 -19.74 -3.43
N SER A 711 20.87 -18.52 -2.98
CA SER A 711 20.29 -17.95 -1.76
C SER A 711 18.78 -17.65 -1.89
N TYR A 712 18.32 -17.26 -3.08
CA TYR A 712 16.91 -16.95 -3.32
C TYR A 712 15.99 -18.16 -3.24
N ILE A 713 16.51 -19.37 -3.44
CA ILE A 713 15.74 -20.62 -3.25
C ILE A 713 15.10 -20.65 -1.85
N GLY A 714 15.86 -20.29 -0.81
CA GLY A 714 15.36 -20.27 0.56
C GLY A 714 14.30 -19.18 0.78
N VAL A 715 14.48 -18.01 0.17
CA VAL A 715 13.51 -16.92 0.25
C VAL A 715 12.21 -17.29 -0.45
N PHE A 716 12.27 -17.82 -1.68
CA PHE A 716 11.09 -18.26 -2.43
C PHE A 716 10.28 -19.30 -1.66
N LEU A 717 10.94 -20.29 -1.05
CA LEU A 717 10.28 -21.29 -0.21
C LEU A 717 9.67 -20.68 1.06
N THR A 718 10.33 -19.69 1.66
CA THR A 718 9.81 -19.00 2.85
C THR A 718 8.54 -18.23 2.53
N PHE A 719 8.53 -17.42 1.47
CA PHE A 719 7.33 -16.70 1.05
C PHE A 719 6.18 -17.67 0.71
N TYR A 720 6.49 -18.78 0.06
CA TYR A 720 5.51 -19.80 -0.28
C TYR A 720 4.93 -20.53 0.95
N TRP A 721 5.77 -21.06 1.85
CA TRP A 721 5.31 -21.85 3.00
C TRP A 721 4.60 -21.01 4.05
N PHE A 722 5.09 -19.80 4.32
CA PHE A 722 4.49 -18.89 5.28
C PHE A 722 3.34 -18.07 4.68
N ARG A 723 3.05 -18.24 3.38
CA ARG A 723 2.03 -17.49 2.63
C ARG A 723 2.17 -15.98 2.83
N LEU A 724 3.42 -15.50 2.76
CA LEU A 724 3.72 -14.08 2.88
C LEU A 724 3.44 -13.39 1.55
N ASN A 725 2.92 -12.16 1.59
CA ASN A 725 2.74 -11.35 0.40
C ASN A 725 4.09 -10.76 -0.03
N PHE A 726 4.35 -10.70 -1.34
CA PHE A 726 5.50 -9.99 -1.87
C PHE A 726 5.14 -8.54 -2.14
N ASP A 727 5.74 -7.66 -1.37
CA ASP A 727 5.48 -6.22 -1.36
C ASP A 727 6.80 -5.42 -1.45
N GLN A 728 6.75 -4.13 -1.12
CA GLN A 728 7.93 -3.27 -1.08
C GLN A 728 8.96 -3.74 -0.03
N GLY A 729 8.52 -4.23 1.13
CA GLY A 729 9.39 -4.84 2.13
C GLY A 729 10.03 -6.15 1.65
N GLY A 730 9.29 -6.96 0.91
CA GLY A 730 9.79 -8.14 0.19
C GLY A 730 10.89 -7.79 -0.81
N PHE A 731 10.71 -6.71 -1.59
CA PHE A 731 11.74 -6.22 -2.50
C PHE A 731 13.00 -5.75 -1.75
N ALA A 732 12.85 -4.96 -0.68
CA ALA A 732 13.99 -4.54 0.14
C ALA A 732 14.76 -5.75 0.70
N SER A 733 14.04 -6.80 1.10
CA SER A 733 14.62 -8.06 1.56
C SER A 733 15.42 -8.78 0.47
N PHE A 734 14.95 -8.75 -0.79
CA PHE A 734 15.67 -9.35 -1.92
C PHE A 734 16.98 -8.62 -2.23
N VAL A 735 16.95 -7.29 -2.23
CA VAL A 735 18.14 -6.45 -2.44
C VAL A 735 19.14 -6.65 -1.31
N LEU A 736 18.67 -6.67 -0.07
CA LEU A 736 19.53 -6.88 1.10
C LEU A 736 20.17 -8.28 1.10
N LEU A 737 19.41 -9.32 0.72
CA LEU A 737 19.93 -10.69 0.65
C LEU A 737 21.13 -10.81 -0.31
N CYS A 738 21.12 -10.10 -1.43
CA CYS A 738 22.27 -10.02 -2.33
C CYS A 738 23.54 -9.58 -1.58
N GLY A 739 23.45 -8.52 -0.79
CA GLY A 739 24.59 -8.02 0.00
C GLY A 739 25.05 -9.04 1.05
N ILE A 740 24.12 -9.56 1.85
CA ILE A 740 24.43 -10.49 2.96
C ILE A 740 25.11 -11.76 2.46
N THR A 741 24.60 -12.34 1.37
CA THR A 741 25.11 -13.62 0.83
C THR A 741 26.49 -13.46 0.20
N VAL A 742 26.74 -12.30 -0.41
CA VAL A 742 28.04 -11.91 -0.95
C VAL A 742 29.06 -11.74 0.17
N ASN A 743 28.69 -11.15 1.32
CA ASN A 743 29.59 -10.95 2.46
C ASN A 743 30.22 -12.26 2.92
N ALA A 744 29.40 -13.30 3.16
CA ALA A 744 29.88 -14.62 3.56
C ALA A 744 30.85 -15.23 2.52
N SER A 745 30.52 -15.07 1.24
CA SER A 745 31.34 -15.58 0.13
C SER A 745 32.69 -14.86 0.03
N ILE A 746 32.72 -13.54 0.24
CA ILE A 746 33.95 -12.73 0.26
C ILE A 746 34.89 -13.21 1.36
N TYR A 747 34.39 -13.47 2.57
CA TYR A 747 35.22 -13.94 3.69
C TYR A 747 35.84 -15.31 3.40
N ILE A 748 35.05 -16.26 2.89
CA ILE A 748 35.52 -17.60 2.54
C ILE A 748 36.59 -17.52 1.44
N LEU A 749 36.33 -16.75 0.39
CA LEU A 749 37.24 -16.66 -0.74
C LEU A 749 38.55 -15.95 -0.37
N ASN A 750 38.50 -14.91 0.48
CA ASN A 750 39.70 -14.25 0.95
C ASN A 750 40.58 -15.19 1.78
N GLU A 751 39.99 -15.98 2.68
CA GLU A 751 40.76 -16.94 3.47
C GLU A 751 41.31 -18.06 2.58
N TYR A 752 40.54 -18.54 1.59
CA TYR A 752 41.01 -19.50 0.58
C TYR A 752 42.23 -18.96 -0.19
N ASN A 753 42.17 -17.72 -0.69
CA ASN A 753 43.28 -17.06 -1.36
C ASN A 753 44.49 -16.89 -0.43
N SER A 754 44.26 -16.57 0.85
CA SER A 754 45.32 -16.45 1.86
C SER A 754 46.03 -17.80 2.08
N VAL A 755 45.27 -18.89 2.19
CA VAL A 755 45.81 -20.25 2.36
C VAL A 755 46.59 -20.69 1.11
N ARG A 756 46.04 -20.46 -0.10
CA ARG A 756 46.73 -20.78 -1.36
C ARG A 756 48.05 -20.03 -1.52
N LYS A 757 48.11 -18.76 -1.11
CA LYS A 757 49.36 -17.98 -1.09
C LYS A 757 50.38 -18.54 -0.09
N ARG A 758 49.94 -19.02 1.09
CA ARG A 758 50.83 -19.62 2.10
C ARG A 758 51.31 -21.03 1.73
N PHE A 759 50.48 -21.78 1.02
CA PHE A 759 50.76 -23.16 0.62
C PHE A 759 50.53 -23.36 -0.88
N PRO A 760 51.46 -22.89 -1.73
CA PRO A 760 51.29 -22.95 -3.20
C PRO A 760 51.23 -24.37 -3.78
N ARG A 761 51.73 -25.39 -3.05
CA ARG A 761 51.73 -26.81 -3.46
C ARG A 761 50.47 -27.60 -3.05
N LEU A 762 49.47 -26.94 -2.45
CA LEU A 762 48.22 -27.56 -1.99
C LEU A 762 47.09 -27.50 -3.04
N SER A 763 47.42 -27.09 -4.28
CA SER A 763 46.46 -26.93 -5.39
C SER A 763 46.11 -28.24 -6.07
#